data_AF-A0A428UP41-F1
#
_entry.id   AF-A0A428UP41-F1
#
_cell.length_a   1.000
_cell.length_b   1.000
_cell.length_c   1.000
_cell.angle_alpha   90.00
_cell.angle_beta   90.00
_cell.angle_gamma   90.00
#
_symmetry.space_group_name_H-M   'P 1'
#
loop_
_entity.id
_entity.type
_entity.pdbx_description
1 polymer ?
#
loop_
_entity_poly.entity_id
_entity_poly.type
_entity_poly.pdbx_seq_one_letter_code
_entity_poly.pdbx_strand_id
1 'polypeptide(L)'
;MGLLSNPLRPREPKLPLYKKITPPTKERYSDDDYSTDDEDDEPYSPGSSSPGSSRHTSGSASSGLLMLPKHKKKPLPLSRKIARVYPYRLPTKVTRYLLCFVIGFIIVLILTLVRASQVENWKVANGQVKSRPPPPPAWEKFPFLERYYGGLKTLVTMEEVKPEWPHVKDEPSMLGEGNEWNNQNEVKGNKDSDETDKAATKEIEEEAEGKPKSKEEEKPEEESKAKRDLPESHGWNGYPGRSEETEIQECFLDADRTVRVPQLRYYNGRPQGFPEHAVGSYEVLDLPENICFDRYGRYGPYGYGYSSRNGGLSVGEHGQKEGSDAVWDKTPKVDYRQVDWAEVQRRCFKANQARFKALPPKTLTPHGFFIHEPKAPAPSPSLDRRGVEEQKTKTGKETATPEPAVSKSEKPKTEEVKSEDSKSTQPAPPESKAVESKAAEPTAVVSKAAESKAQESKTEEAHETKSETSNSASTEQAKVPQVKKARTAVVVRCWDEYHWREDDIANIRSLITELAVTSGGRYDIHLLVQIKNEAAHPVWADQDTYRERIEETIPEEFRGLVTLWSETQMLALYQGIYDHFSRGPDLPVHGVYRGLSMAMQYFAYMHPEYDYFWQWEMDVRYTGHYYDLFSKLENWARDQPRKGLWERNSRFYFPSVHGSWEDFSQMARVQSQMGVVGADNVWKKVPGLDLDGKSPDADTKGHRTVWGPLRSNDDNDWFEPGNDPVAPTSYEKDHYQWGVGEEADYIALNPIFNPEGTSWGLKDDITGFNRTEGLPPRRANIITTSRMSRRLLTTMHKMTAFKKQFAFPEMWPATVALHHGYKAVSAPHPVFVDRSWPTAYMAQVYNNGRDGSSGGSRTSIFGDREHNMHGLSWFYNSGFAPNVYRRWLGLRVNNDGGEEFEATEDKSKKGKGVGNMRGGEGRMCLPPMLLHPVKEVDLPVEAPKPGTDGQEGQSDPGA
;
A
#
# COMPACT_ATOMS: atom_id res chain seq x y z
N MET A 1 -10.60 -72.93 44.19
CA MET A 1 -9.26 -73.50 43.95
C MET A 1 -8.55 -72.66 42.90
N GLY A 2 -7.32 -72.21 43.18
CA GLY A 2 -6.31 -71.72 42.21
C GLY A 2 -6.44 -70.25 41.78
N LEU A 3 -5.92 -69.25 42.52
CA LEU A 3 -4.53 -68.70 42.53
C LEU A 3 -4.29 -67.59 41.47
N LEU A 4 -4.52 -66.31 41.84
CA LEU A 4 -3.53 -65.22 42.12
C LEU A 4 -2.78 -64.70 40.86
N SER A 5 -2.82 -63.39 40.50
CA SER A 5 -2.14 -62.32 41.25
C SER A 5 -2.44 -60.88 40.74
N ASN A 6 -2.84 -60.01 41.70
CA ASN A 6 -2.50 -58.59 41.98
C ASN A 6 -2.52 -57.42 40.95
N PRO A 7 -2.64 -56.15 41.45
CA PRO A 7 -3.32 -55.04 40.78
C PRO A 7 -2.43 -53.82 40.43
N LEU A 8 -3.09 -52.81 39.83
CA LEU A 8 -2.70 -51.38 39.68
C LEU A 8 -1.61 -51.02 38.66
N ARG A 9 -2.05 -50.51 37.51
CA ARG A 9 -1.30 -49.58 36.65
C ARG A 9 -2.20 -48.35 36.36
N PRO A 10 -1.73 -47.10 36.48
CA PRO A 10 -2.52 -45.93 36.11
C PRO A 10 -2.79 -45.95 34.61
N ARG A 11 -4.03 -45.72 34.19
CA ARG A 11 -4.37 -45.49 32.78
C ARG A 11 -3.75 -44.16 32.35
N GLU A 12 -2.81 -44.23 31.43
CA GLU A 12 -2.35 -43.08 30.66
C GLU A 12 -3.53 -42.40 29.94
N PRO A 13 -3.59 -41.06 29.88
CA PRO A 13 -4.57 -40.37 29.07
C PRO A 13 -4.24 -40.62 27.60
N LYS A 14 -5.08 -41.42 26.92
CA LYS A 14 -5.04 -41.56 25.47
C LYS A 14 -5.35 -40.20 24.84
N LEU A 15 -4.34 -39.60 24.21
CA LEU A 15 -4.49 -38.48 23.29
C LEU A 15 -5.54 -38.83 22.20
N PRO A 16 -6.39 -37.87 21.78
CA PRO A 16 -7.32 -38.11 20.69
C PRO A 16 -6.57 -38.40 19.38
N LEU A 17 -7.13 -39.32 18.59
CA LEU A 17 -6.61 -39.71 17.28
C LEU A 17 -6.72 -38.53 16.31
N TYR A 18 -5.60 -37.85 16.07
CA TYR A 18 -5.43 -37.02 14.88
C TYR A 18 -5.55 -37.92 13.64
N LYS A 19 -6.48 -37.59 12.74
CA LYS A 19 -6.47 -38.16 11.41
C LYS A 19 -5.24 -37.59 10.68
N LYS A 20 -4.13 -38.32 10.70
CA LYS A 20 -3.02 -38.08 9.76
C LYS A 20 -3.59 -38.33 8.36
N ILE A 21 -3.81 -37.25 7.63
CA ILE A 21 -4.04 -37.32 6.20
C ILE A 21 -2.67 -37.63 5.59
N THR A 22 -2.58 -38.78 4.93
CA THR A 22 -1.46 -39.13 4.06
C THR A 22 -1.30 -38.01 3.03
N PRO A 23 -0.10 -37.42 2.87
CA PRO A 23 0.08 -36.37 1.89
C PRO A 23 -0.18 -36.96 0.50
N PRO A 24 -1.12 -36.41 -0.29
CA PRO A 24 -1.09 -36.70 -1.71
C PRO A 24 0.24 -36.16 -2.24
N THR A 25 0.78 -36.94 -3.15
CA THR A 25 2.02 -36.71 -3.89
C THR A 25 2.21 -35.26 -4.28
N LYS A 26 3.46 -34.82 -4.12
CA LYS A 26 4.08 -33.55 -4.47
C LYS A 26 3.75 -33.15 -5.92
N GLU A 27 2.58 -32.56 -6.15
CA GLU A 27 2.28 -31.78 -7.36
C GLU A 27 2.08 -30.33 -6.97
N ARG A 28 2.93 -29.51 -7.57
CA ARG A 28 3.07 -28.08 -7.39
C ARG A 28 2.10 -27.46 -8.38
N TYR A 29 0.93 -27.05 -7.91
CA TYR A 29 0.03 -26.16 -8.65
C TYR A 29 -0.23 -24.95 -7.78
N SER A 30 0.59 -23.92 -8.00
CA SER A 30 0.40 -22.54 -7.58
C SER A 30 0.78 -21.75 -8.82
N ASP A 31 -0.22 -21.32 -9.58
CA ASP A 31 -0.05 -20.42 -10.72
C ASP A 31 -0.41 -19.02 -10.25
N ASP A 32 0.64 -18.32 -9.81
CA ASP A 32 0.67 -16.89 -9.59
C ASP A 32 2.09 -16.43 -9.92
N ASP A 33 2.26 -16.10 -11.20
CA ASP A 33 3.48 -15.61 -11.80
C ASP A 33 3.88 -14.24 -11.22
N TYR A 34 4.67 -14.31 -10.14
CA TYR A 34 5.65 -13.31 -9.77
C TYR A 34 7.04 -13.95 -9.77
N SER A 35 7.48 -14.44 -10.93
CA SER A 35 8.91 -14.74 -11.13
C SER A 35 9.64 -13.50 -11.64
N THR A 36 10.67 -13.10 -10.89
CA THR A 36 11.77 -12.28 -11.40
C THR A 36 12.75 -13.26 -12.02
N ASP A 37 12.62 -13.53 -13.32
CA ASP A 37 13.63 -14.28 -14.04
C ASP A 37 14.67 -13.32 -14.61
N ASP A 38 15.92 -13.60 -14.25
CA ASP A 38 17.14 -12.96 -14.70
C ASP A 38 17.33 -13.10 -16.23
N GLU A 39 18.03 -12.11 -16.76
CA GLU A 39 18.36 -11.82 -18.15
C GLU A 39 18.96 -13.01 -18.95
N ASP A 40 18.48 -13.20 -20.19
CA ASP A 40 19.29 -13.74 -21.30
C ASP A 40 18.90 -13.03 -22.62
N ASP A 41 19.82 -12.20 -23.12
CA ASP A 41 19.75 -11.43 -24.37
C ASP A 41 19.97 -12.32 -25.61
N GLU A 42 19.04 -12.33 -26.56
CA GLU A 42 19.30 -12.78 -27.95
C GLU A 42 18.67 -11.81 -28.97
N PRO A 43 19.46 -11.15 -29.85
CA PRO A 43 18.92 -10.21 -30.82
C PRO A 43 18.52 -10.91 -32.14
N TYR A 44 17.22 -10.91 -32.44
CA TYR A 44 16.69 -11.32 -33.74
C TYR A 44 16.99 -10.27 -34.83
N SER A 45 17.53 -10.76 -35.95
CA SER A 45 17.76 -10.00 -37.19
C SER A 45 16.47 -9.74 -37.97
N PRO A 46 16.32 -8.61 -38.69
CA PRO A 46 15.31 -8.50 -39.74
C PRO A 46 15.92 -8.74 -41.13
N GLY A 47 15.25 -9.60 -41.89
CA GLY A 47 15.55 -9.90 -43.28
C GLY A 47 15.17 -8.78 -44.25
N SER A 48 16.10 -8.53 -45.17
CA SER A 48 15.97 -8.06 -46.55
C SER A 48 14.55 -7.86 -47.13
N SER A 49 14.28 -6.64 -47.63
CA SER A 49 13.84 -6.46 -49.03
C SER A 49 14.21 -5.06 -49.57
N SER A 50 14.86 -5.08 -50.73
CA SER A 50 15.18 -3.95 -51.64
C SER A 50 13.96 -3.62 -52.53
N PRO A 51 13.86 -2.48 -53.28
CA PRO A 51 14.86 -2.09 -54.30
C PRO A 51 15.05 -0.59 -54.67
N GLY A 52 16.27 -0.27 -55.15
CA GLY A 52 16.43 0.34 -56.48
C GLY A 52 16.73 1.84 -56.64
N SER A 53 17.98 2.14 -57.05
CA SER A 53 18.42 3.19 -58.01
C SER A 53 18.27 4.68 -57.63
N SER A 54 19.18 5.63 -57.92
CA SER A 54 20.35 5.68 -58.81
C SER A 54 21.09 7.05 -58.68
N ARG A 55 22.30 7.13 -59.25
CA ARG A 55 23.03 8.29 -59.84
C ARG A 55 24.11 9.05 -59.02
N HIS A 56 25.34 8.53 -59.16
CA HIS A 56 26.54 9.12 -59.81
C HIS A 56 27.03 10.58 -59.59
N THR A 57 28.34 10.66 -59.25
CA THR A 57 29.43 11.57 -59.75
C THR A 57 29.37 13.05 -59.31
N SER A 58 30.44 13.80 -59.03
CA SER A 58 31.84 13.87 -59.53
C SER A 58 32.71 14.54 -58.44
N GLY A 59 34.04 14.52 -58.37
CA GLY A 59 35.07 14.75 -59.40
C GLY A 59 35.96 15.93 -58.96
N SER A 60 37.27 15.69 -58.88
CA SER A 60 38.31 16.59 -58.36
C SER A 60 38.60 17.84 -59.23
N ALA A 61 39.30 18.80 -58.58
CA ALA A 61 40.42 19.62 -59.09
C ALA A 61 40.21 21.11 -59.45
N SER A 62 41.16 21.92 -58.94
CA SER A 62 41.75 23.20 -59.42
C SER A 62 40.82 24.41 -59.58
N SER A 63 41.14 25.58 -59.03
CA SER A 63 42.21 26.52 -59.44
C SER A 63 42.25 27.64 -58.37
N GLY A 64 43.31 28.38 -58.03
CA GLY A 64 44.28 29.08 -58.86
C GLY A 64 44.60 30.44 -58.20
N LEU A 65 45.83 30.60 -57.72
CA LEU A 65 46.69 31.80 -57.85
C LEU A 65 46.10 33.21 -57.54
N LEU A 66 46.68 33.95 -56.57
CA LEU A 66 47.67 35.03 -56.82
C LEU A 66 47.92 36.04 -55.66
N MET A 67 49.19 36.49 -55.62
CA MET A 67 49.76 37.74 -55.07
C MET A 67 50.23 37.84 -53.58
N LEU A 68 51.56 37.88 -53.45
CA LEU A 68 52.41 38.55 -52.44
C LEU A 68 52.06 40.06 -52.33
N PRO A 69 52.32 40.79 -51.20
CA PRO A 69 53.70 41.10 -50.76
C PRO A 69 53.98 41.30 -49.25
N LYS A 70 55.29 41.42 -48.96
CA LYS A 70 55.99 41.63 -47.68
C LYS A 70 55.64 42.95 -46.96
N HIS A 71 55.60 42.95 -45.61
CA HIS A 71 56.57 43.68 -44.75
C HIS A 71 56.30 43.64 -43.22
N LYS A 72 57.40 43.44 -42.44
CA LYS A 72 57.85 44.09 -41.17
C LYS A 72 56.87 44.16 -39.98
N LYS A 73 57.22 43.97 -38.70
CA LYS A 73 58.48 43.75 -37.95
C LYS A 73 58.09 43.46 -36.47
N LYS A 74 58.85 42.56 -35.82
CA LYS A 74 59.30 42.55 -34.39
C LYS A 74 58.24 42.26 -33.29
N PRO A 75 58.59 41.50 -32.22
CA PRO A 75 59.69 41.84 -31.30
C PRO A 75 60.69 40.71 -30.92
N LEU A 76 61.80 41.19 -30.35
CA LEU A 76 62.84 40.51 -29.53
C LEU A 76 62.69 41.09 -28.09
N PRO A 77 63.43 40.64 -27.04
CA PRO A 77 64.17 39.39 -26.81
C PRO A 77 63.89 38.77 -25.42
N LEU A 78 64.38 37.54 -25.15
CA LEU A 78 64.93 37.21 -23.82
C LEU A 78 65.95 36.06 -23.91
N SER A 79 67.09 36.28 -23.27
CA SER A 79 68.25 35.39 -23.17
C SER A 79 67.91 34.14 -22.35
N ARG A 80 68.54 32.97 -22.50
CA ARG A 80 69.96 32.67 -22.26
C ARG A 80 70.24 31.23 -22.73
N LYS A 81 71.44 30.98 -23.25
CA LYS A 81 71.93 29.68 -23.74
C LYS A 81 72.04 28.63 -22.64
N ILE A 82 71.59 27.39 -22.91
CA ILE A 82 72.17 26.14 -22.34
C ILE A 82 72.29 25.12 -23.48
N ALA A 83 73.35 24.31 -23.41
CA ALA A 83 74.02 23.58 -24.47
C ALA A 83 73.18 22.52 -25.22
N ARG A 84 73.45 22.39 -26.53
CA ARG A 84 73.02 21.28 -27.38
C ARG A 84 73.75 20.00 -26.98
N VAL A 85 72.99 19.00 -26.52
CA VAL A 85 73.41 17.59 -26.55
C VAL A 85 72.83 16.99 -27.83
N TYR A 86 73.70 16.52 -28.71
CA TYR A 86 73.32 15.77 -29.91
C TYR A 86 72.90 14.34 -29.50
N PRO A 87 71.66 13.87 -29.78
CA PRO A 87 71.42 12.45 -29.76
C PRO A 87 71.94 11.81 -31.05
N TYR A 88 72.73 10.77 -30.84
CA TYR A 88 73.32 9.85 -31.80
C TYR A 88 72.27 9.36 -32.82
N ARG A 89 72.52 9.53 -34.13
CA ARG A 89 71.68 8.93 -35.18
C ARG A 89 71.99 7.44 -35.28
N LEU A 90 71.06 6.60 -34.83
CA LEU A 90 71.10 5.16 -35.07
C LEU A 90 71.08 4.87 -36.59
N PRO A 91 71.86 3.89 -37.08
CA PRO A 91 71.89 3.54 -38.50
C PRO A 91 70.50 3.16 -39.00
N THR A 92 70.09 3.67 -40.16
CA THR A 92 68.72 3.53 -40.71
C THR A 92 68.23 2.08 -40.80
N LYS A 93 69.14 1.11 -40.94
CA LYS A 93 68.83 -0.33 -40.92
C LYS A 93 68.35 -0.81 -39.55
N VAL A 94 68.97 -0.36 -38.46
CA VAL A 94 68.63 -0.77 -37.08
C VAL A 94 67.27 -0.19 -36.67
N THR A 95 66.99 1.08 -36.98
CA THR A 95 65.67 1.68 -36.76
C THR A 95 64.57 0.97 -37.54
N ARG A 96 64.86 0.45 -38.75
CA ARG A 96 63.86 -0.26 -39.56
C ARG A 96 63.51 -1.63 -38.97
N TYR A 97 64.50 -2.38 -38.51
CA TYR A 97 64.25 -3.65 -37.81
C TYR A 97 63.55 -3.43 -36.46
N LEU A 98 63.89 -2.36 -35.74
CA LEU A 98 63.24 -2.00 -34.49
C LEU A 98 61.77 -1.58 -34.70
N LEU A 99 61.47 -0.84 -35.76
CA LEU A 99 60.09 -0.50 -36.15
C LEU A 99 59.29 -1.73 -36.59
N CYS A 100 59.90 -2.63 -37.37
CA CYS A 100 59.26 -3.89 -37.74
C CYS A 100 59.01 -4.79 -36.52
N PHE A 101 59.91 -4.80 -35.54
CA PHE A 101 59.75 -5.55 -34.30
C PHE A 101 58.62 -4.95 -33.43
N VAL A 102 58.56 -3.63 -33.29
CA VAL A 102 57.48 -2.94 -32.56
C VAL A 102 56.13 -3.15 -33.24
N ILE A 103 56.05 -3.02 -34.57
CA ILE A 103 54.82 -3.30 -35.31
C ILE A 103 54.42 -4.78 -35.18
N GLY A 104 55.38 -5.69 -35.29
CA GLY A 104 55.14 -7.12 -35.09
C GLY A 104 54.61 -7.43 -33.69
N PHE A 105 55.19 -6.81 -32.66
CA PHE A 105 54.74 -6.94 -31.28
C PHE A 105 53.32 -6.40 -31.08
N ILE A 106 53.01 -5.23 -31.65
CA ILE A 106 51.66 -4.65 -31.60
C ILE A 106 50.65 -5.56 -32.30
N ILE A 107 50.99 -6.12 -33.47
CA ILE A 107 50.11 -7.05 -34.19
C ILE A 107 49.88 -8.32 -33.37
N VAL A 108 50.92 -8.89 -32.76
CA VAL A 108 50.79 -10.06 -31.88
C VAL A 108 49.90 -9.72 -30.68
N LEU A 109 50.08 -8.54 -30.07
CA LEU A 109 49.27 -8.09 -28.93
C LEU A 109 47.79 -7.91 -29.32
N ILE A 110 47.51 -7.28 -30.46
CA ILE A 110 46.15 -7.14 -30.99
C ILE A 110 45.53 -8.52 -31.26
N LEU A 111 46.26 -9.43 -31.90
CA LEU A 111 45.77 -10.78 -32.18
C LEU A 111 45.54 -11.58 -30.88
N THR A 112 46.37 -11.41 -29.86
CA THR A 112 46.15 -12.04 -28.55
C THR A 112 44.94 -11.46 -27.83
N LEU A 113 44.70 -10.16 -27.91
CA LEU A 113 43.52 -9.52 -27.31
C LEU A 113 42.23 -9.87 -28.05
N VAL A 114 42.25 -9.93 -29.38
CA VAL A 114 41.11 -10.39 -30.19
C VAL A 114 40.81 -11.86 -29.89
N ARG A 115 41.84 -12.72 -29.79
CA ARG A 115 41.66 -14.11 -29.42
C ARG A 115 41.14 -14.25 -27.98
N ALA A 116 41.65 -13.46 -27.04
CA ALA A 116 41.16 -13.44 -25.66
C ALA A 116 39.69 -12.98 -25.61
N SER A 117 39.34 -11.93 -26.35
CA SER A 117 37.96 -11.44 -26.48
C SER A 117 37.03 -12.46 -27.12
N GLN A 118 37.45 -13.15 -28.18
CA GLN A 118 36.66 -14.21 -28.80
C GLN A 118 36.51 -15.43 -27.90
N VAL A 119 37.55 -15.78 -27.13
CA VAL A 119 37.50 -16.88 -26.15
C VAL A 119 36.60 -16.53 -24.97
N GLU A 120 36.65 -15.30 -24.47
CA GLU A 120 35.73 -14.83 -23.42
C GLU A 120 34.30 -14.76 -23.95
N ASN A 121 34.05 -14.20 -25.15
CA ASN A 121 32.73 -14.21 -25.77
C ASN A 121 32.21 -15.62 -26.05
N TRP A 122 33.09 -16.56 -26.43
CA TRP A 122 32.74 -17.98 -26.61
C TRP A 122 32.43 -18.67 -25.28
N LYS A 123 33.11 -18.31 -24.18
CA LYS A 123 32.80 -18.80 -22.83
C LYS A 123 31.47 -18.24 -22.32
N VAL A 124 31.16 -16.97 -22.63
CA VAL A 124 29.88 -16.33 -22.32
C VAL A 124 28.75 -16.99 -23.10
N ALA A 125 28.89 -17.12 -24.43
CA ALA A 125 27.88 -17.74 -25.29
C ALA A 125 27.62 -19.24 -25.01
N ASN A 126 28.57 -19.95 -24.39
CA ASN A 126 28.41 -21.34 -23.97
C ASN A 126 28.14 -21.50 -22.46
N GLY A 127 27.80 -20.43 -21.75
CA GLY A 127 27.40 -20.48 -20.33
C GLY A 127 28.48 -20.98 -19.37
N GLN A 128 29.77 -20.86 -19.72
CA GLN A 128 30.89 -21.32 -18.88
C GLN A 128 31.39 -20.25 -17.89
N VAL A 129 30.73 -19.09 -17.80
CA VAL A 129 31.01 -18.09 -16.77
C VAL A 129 30.27 -18.52 -15.50
N LYS A 130 31.00 -19.08 -14.54
CA LYS A 130 30.51 -19.15 -13.15
C LYS A 130 30.45 -17.71 -12.62
N SER A 131 29.37 -16.99 -12.88
CA SER A 131 29.09 -15.76 -12.14
C SER A 131 29.06 -16.15 -10.67
N ARG A 132 29.86 -15.46 -9.84
CA ARG A 132 29.70 -15.61 -8.40
C ARG A 132 28.29 -15.07 -8.10
N PRO A 133 27.49 -15.77 -7.28
CA PRO A 133 26.20 -15.23 -6.89
C PRO A 133 26.42 -13.83 -6.30
N PRO A 134 25.54 -12.86 -6.59
CA PRO A 134 25.64 -11.53 -6.02
C PRO A 134 25.74 -11.63 -4.49
N PRO A 135 26.53 -10.76 -3.83
CA PRO A 135 26.58 -10.75 -2.38
C PRO A 135 25.16 -10.55 -1.81
N PRO A 136 24.82 -11.18 -0.68
CA PRO A 136 23.49 -11.02 -0.10
C PRO A 136 23.22 -9.53 0.18
N PRO A 137 21.96 -9.09 0.01
CA PRO A 137 21.56 -7.73 0.33
C PRO A 137 22.07 -7.29 1.71
N ALA A 138 22.49 -6.03 1.84
CA ALA A 138 23.10 -5.52 3.07
C ALA A 138 22.22 -5.71 4.31
N TRP A 139 20.89 -5.65 4.11
CA TRP A 139 19.92 -5.78 5.17
C TRP A 139 19.80 -7.16 5.80
N GLU A 140 20.12 -8.21 5.04
CA GLU A 140 20.10 -9.58 5.55
C GLU A 140 21.17 -9.85 6.62
N LYS A 141 22.11 -8.91 6.79
CA LYS A 141 23.17 -8.97 7.80
C LYS A 141 22.68 -8.52 9.18
N PHE A 142 21.61 -7.73 9.27
CA PHE A 142 21.08 -7.25 10.54
C PHE A 142 20.28 -8.35 11.26
N PRO A 143 20.43 -8.52 12.58
CA PRO A 143 19.73 -9.57 13.31
C PRO A 143 18.22 -9.31 13.38
N PHE A 144 17.46 -10.41 13.37
CA PHE A 144 16.00 -10.38 13.54
C PHE A 144 15.61 -9.85 14.93
N LEU A 145 14.51 -9.12 14.97
CA LEU A 145 13.86 -8.67 16.18
C LEU A 145 13.00 -9.80 16.77
N GLU A 146 13.08 -9.98 18.08
CA GLU A 146 12.51 -11.13 18.78
C GLU A 146 11.29 -10.73 19.61
N ARG A 147 11.18 -9.47 20.02
CA ARG A 147 10.17 -9.07 21.00
C ARG A 147 8.79 -8.78 20.44
N TYR A 148 8.59 -8.90 19.12
CA TYR A 148 7.24 -9.02 18.53
C TYR A 148 6.47 -10.23 19.09
N TYR A 149 7.19 -11.28 19.50
CA TYR A 149 6.63 -12.54 20.00
C TYR A 149 6.43 -12.55 21.52
N GLY A 150 6.54 -11.38 22.16
CA GLY A 150 6.26 -11.23 23.59
C GLY A 150 4.80 -11.51 23.93
N GLY A 151 4.57 -12.10 25.10
CA GLY A 151 3.24 -12.54 25.51
C GLY A 151 2.55 -11.63 26.53
N LEU A 152 1.24 -11.81 26.72
CA LEU A 152 0.37 -11.04 27.64
C LEU A 152 0.89 -10.96 29.10
N LYS A 153 1.68 -11.92 29.57
CA LYS A 153 2.25 -11.92 30.95
C LYS A 153 3.46 -10.99 31.11
N THR A 154 3.87 -10.34 30.02
CA THR A 154 4.97 -9.38 29.98
C THR A 154 4.53 -7.97 29.63
N LEU A 155 3.22 -7.69 29.63
CA LEU A 155 2.72 -6.34 29.40
C LEU A 155 3.25 -5.39 30.48
N VAL A 156 3.70 -4.23 30.01
CA VAL A 156 4.10 -3.08 30.82
C VAL A 156 3.46 -1.82 30.23
N THR A 157 3.32 -0.77 31.04
CA THR A 157 2.79 0.52 30.55
C THR A 157 3.71 1.11 29.48
N MET A 158 3.18 1.96 28.59
CA MET A 158 3.94 2.49 27.45
C MET A 158 5.20 3.24 27.91
N GLU A 159 5.14 3.93 29.05
CA GLU A 159 6.24 4.67 29.67
C GLU A 159 7.34 3.75 30.22
N GLU A 160 6.99 2.52 30.56
CA GLU A 160 7.90 1.49 31.09
C GLU A 160 8.46 0.57 30.00
N VAL A 161 7.84 0.55 28.81
CA VAL A 161 8.35 -0.22 27.67
C VAL A 161 9.74 0.29 27.31
N LYS A 162 10.73 -0.59 27.44
CA LYS A 162 12.06 -0.38 26.86
C LYS A 162 12.09 -1.14 25.55
N PRO A 163 11.95 -0.48 24.38
CA PRO A 163 11.87 -1.18 23.11
C PRO A 163 13.19 -1.89 22.80
N GLU A 164 13.09 -3.05 22.14
CA GLU A 164 14.26 -3.75 21.60
C GLU A 164 14.93 -2.91 20.49
N TRP A 165 14.13 -2.13 19.76
CA TRP A 165 14.58 -1.31 18.64
C TRP A 165 13.61 -0.13 18.45
N PRO A 166 14.08 1.09 18.10
CA PRO A 166 15.45 1.47 17.70
C PRO A 166 16.42 1.80 18.85
N HIS A 167 17.72 1.62 18.62
CA HIS A 167 18.79 1.93 19.59
C HIS A 167 19.27 3.39 19.46
N VAL A 168 18.38 4.36 19.68
CA VAL A 168 18.67 5.80 19.41
C VAL A 168 19.86 6.36 20.22
N LYS A 169 20.22 5.75 21.36
CA LYS A 169 21.29 6.26 22.24
C LYS A 169 22.72 5.82 21.88
N ASP A 170 22.88 4.79 21.05
CA ASP A 170 24.19 4.17 20.79
C ASP A 170 24.61 4.26 19.31
N GLU A 171 23.83 4.92 18.44
CA GLU A 171 24.24 5.12 17.05
C GLU A 171 25.27 6.26 16.94
N PRO A 172 26.51 5.99 16.49
CA PRO A 172 27.41 7.06 16.13
C PRO A 172 26.78 7.86 15.00
N SER A 173 26.59 9.16 15.21
CA SER A 173 26.05 10.05 14.19
C SER A 173 26.93 9.97 12.93
N MET A 174 26.44 9.36 11.87
CA MET A 174 27.10 9.31 10.55
C MET A 174 27.13 10.69 9.85
N LEU A 175 26.75 11.76 10.54
CA LEU A 175 26.82 13.16 10.11
C LEU A 175 28.00 13.92 10.76
N GLY A 176 29.06 13.21 11.15
CA GLY A 176 30.35 13.77 11.54
C GLY A 176 31.31 13.85 10.35
N GLU A 177 31.94 15.01 10.21
CA GLU A 177 32.83 15.48 9.14
C GLU A 177 33.82 14.45 8.53
N GLY A 178 33.90 14.42 7.20
CA GLY A 178 35.17 14.27 6.46
C GLY A 178 35.81 12.88 6.37
N ASN A 179 35.68 12.25 5.19
CA ASN A 179 36.77 11.59 4.47
C ASN A 179 37.53 10.43 5.15
N GLU A 180 36.87 9.30 5.45
CA GLU A 180 37.57 8.03 5.75
C GLU A 180 37.13 6.84 4.87
N TRP A 181 36.70 7.11 3.63
CA TRP A 181 36.37 6.06 2.64
C TRP A 181 37.31 6.02 1.43
N ASN A 182 38.55 6.52 1.57
CA ASN A 182 39.53 6.56 0.47
C ASN A 182 40.83 5.76 0.72
N ASN A 183 40.96 5.02 1.83
CA ASN A 183 42.17 4.24 2.13
C ASN A 183 41.94 2.72 2.09
N GLN A 184 41.10 2.23 1.19
CA GLN A 184 41.08 0.83 0.80
C GLN A 184 41.13 0.72 -0.72
N ASN A 185 42.26 1.11 -1.31
CA ASN A 185 42.75 0.63 -2.61
C ASN A 185 44.17 1.14 -2.87
N GLU A 186 45.15 0.70 -2.08
CA GLU A 186 46.54 0.61 -2.55
C GLU A 186 47.04 -0.82 -2.34
N VAL A 187 46.98 -1.60 -3.41
CA VAL A 187 47.74 -2.85 -3.52
C VAL A 187 49.18 -2.47 -3.84
N LYS A 188 50.08 -2.61 -2.86
CA LYS A 188 51.51 -2.84 -3.12
C LYS A 188 51.84 -4.26 -2.72
N GLY A 189 52.12 -5.08 -3.74
CA GLY A 189 52.73 -6.38 -3.53
C GLY A 189 54.20 -6.23 -3.13
N ASN A 190 54.66 -7.05 -2.19
CA ASN A 190 55.74 -7.98 -2.46
C ASN A 190 55.85 -9.05 -1.36
N LYS A 191 56.42 -10.16 -1.81
CA LYS A 191 57.07 -11.29 -1.14
C LYS A 191 57.68 -11.13 0.27
N ASP A 192 57.74 -12.32 0.89
CA ASP A 192 58.72 -12.87 1.83
C ASP A 192 58.24 -13.09 3.30
N SER A 193 58.00 -14.39 3.53
CA SER A 193 58.28 -15.25 4.69
C SER A 193 58.70 -14.67 6.05
N ASP A 194 58.18 -15.36 7.07
CA ASP A 194 58.71 -15.55 8.42
C ASP A 194 58.77 -14.33 9.33
N GLU A 195 57.74 -14.21 10.18
CA GLU A 195 57.86 -14.09 11.64
C GLU A 195 56.52 -13.61 12.18
N THR A 196 55.74 -14.50 12.81
CA THR A 196 55.00 -14.23 14.07
C THR A 196 54.23 -15.46 14.54
N ASP A 197 54.90 -16.61 14.63
CA ASP A 197 54.55 -17.65 15.59
C ASP A 197 55.10 -17.23 16.97
N LYS A 198 54.39 -16.33 17.67
CA LYS A 198 54.69 -16.00 19.08
C LYS A 198 53.63 -15.19 19.84
N ALA A 199 52.38 -15.19 19.38
CA ALA A 199 51.28 -14.55 20.12
C ALA A 199 50.10 -15.51 20.43
N ALA A 200 50.12 -16.74 19.92
CA ALA A 200 49.02 -17.71 20.11
C ALA A 200 49.22 -18.71 21.27
N THR A 201 50.24 -18.51 22.12
CA THR A 201 50.60 -19.45 23.20
C THR A 201 50.64 -18.80 24.59
N LYS A 202 49.91 -17.70 24.81
CA LYS A 202 49.80 -17.07 26.14
C LYS A 202 48.39 -16.89 26.68
N GLU A 203 47.34 -17.31 25.96
CA GLU A 203 45.95 -17.19 26.44
C GLU A 203 45.33 -18.52 26.87
N ILE A 204 46.11 -19.61 26.99
CA ILE A 204 45.60 -20.95 27.34
C ILE A 204 46.15 -21.48 28.68
N GLU A 205 47.07 -20.78 29.36
CA GLU A 205 47.67 -21.27 30.62
C GLU A 205 47.32 -20.48 31.90
N GLU A 206 46.44 -19.48 31.86
CA GLU A 206 46.03 -18.73 33.07
C GLU A 206 44.64 -19.09 33.63
N GLU A 207 43.94 -20.09 33.07
CA GLU A 207 42.62 -20.54 33.55
C GLU A 207 42.66 -21.86 34.36
N ALA A 208 43.83 -22.24 34.87
CA ALA A 208 44.02 -23.48 35.61
C ALA A 208 44.81 -23.29 36.91
N GLU A 209 44.35 -22.44 37.84
CA GLU A 209 44.63 -22.61 39.27
C GLU A 209 43.72 -21.73 40.15
N GLY A 210 43.08 -22.33 41.17
CA GLY A 210 41.94 -21.75 41.87
C GLY A 210 42.20 -21.06 43.22
N LYS A 211 41.22 -20.21 43.59
CA LYS A 211 40.81 -19.69 44.93
C LYS A 211 41.65 -18.56 45.58
N PRO A 212 41.05 -17.76 46.51
CA PRO A 212 39.82 -16.97 46.40
C PRO A 212 40.01 -15.53 46.96
N LYS A 213 39.30 -14.49 46.46
CA LYS A 213 39.16 -13.23 47.21
C LYS A 213 37.75 -12.65 47.11
N SER A 214 37.19 -12.46 48.30
CA SER A 214 35.93 -11.83 48.68
C SER A 214 35.68 -10.49 48.01
N LYS A 215 34.52 -10.34 47.37
CA LYS A 215 33.84 -9.07 47.19
C LYS A 215 32.39 -9.25 47.61
N GLU A 216 31.94 -8.32 48.44
CA GLU A 216 30.61 -8.24 49.03
C GLU A 216 29.55 -8.37 47.94
N GLU A 217 28.69 -9.37 48.10
CA GLU A 217 27.43 -9.51 47.37
C GLU A 217 26.46 -8.45 47.89
N GLU A 218 26.22 -7.40 47.10
CA GLU A 218 24.87 -6.84 47.06
C GLU A 218 24.00 -7.85 46.31
N LYS A 219 23.17 -8.56 47.08
CA LYS A 219 22.16 -9.48 46.57
C LYS A 219 21.31 -8.78 45.50
N PRO A 220 21.16 -9.34 44.29
CA PRO A 220 19.93 -9.13 43.55
C PRO A 220 18.83 -9.76 44.39
N GLU A 221 17.81 -8.98 44.75
CA GLU A 221 16.60 -9.52 45.36
C GLU A 221 16.07 -10.66 44.47
N GLU A 222 16.12 -11.88 45.00
CA GLU A 222 15.32 -12.99 44.51
C GLU A 222 13.85 -12.59 44.67
N GLU A 223 13.28 -11.95 43.65
CA GLU A 223 11.84 -12.05 43.45
C GLU A 223 11.52 -13.51 43.13
N SER A 224 11.06 -14.23 44.16
CA SER A 224 10.28 -15.43 44.02
C SER A 224 9.07 -15.14 43.14
N LYS A 225 9.21 -15.30 41.81
CA LYS A 225 8.12 -15.05 40.87
C LYS A 225 7.07 -16.13 41.04
N ALA A 226 6.02 -15.77 41.79
CA ALA A 226 4.67 -16.25 41.55
C ALA A 226 4.42 -16.28 40.03
N LYS A 227 3.65 -17.26 39.55
CA LYS A 227 3.07 -17.22 38.20
C LYS A 227 2.50 -15.81 38.02
N ARG A 228 3.08 -14.99 37.12
CA ARG A 228 2.52 -13.66 36.84
C ARG A 228 1.11 -13.87 36.30
N ASP A 229 0.13 -13.36 37.02
CA ASP A 229 -1.27 -13.44 36.63
C ASP A 229 -1.48 -12.70 35.31
N LEU A 230 -2.47 -13.15 34.53
CA LEU A 230 -2.81 -12.50 33.28
C LEU A 230 -3.39 -11.10 33.57
N PRO A 231 -2.96 -10.04 32.85
CA PRO A 231 -3.55 -8.73 33.00
C PRO A 231 -5.03 -8.73 32.61
N GLU A 232 -5.81 -7.82 33.22
CA GLU A 232 -7.21 -7.63 32.86
C GLU A 232 -7.32 -7.05 31.44
N SER A 233 -8.26 -7.57 30.66
CA SER A 233 -8.62 -6.99 29.36
C SER A 233 -9.78 -6.01 29.51
N HIS A 234 -9.87 -5.02 28.63
CA HIS A 234 -10.90 -3.98 28.66
C HIS A 234 -11.71 -3.97 27.36
N GLY A 235 -13.00 -3.64 27.45
CA GLY A 235 -13.88 -3.54 26.27
C GLY A 235 -13.59 -2.27 25.46
N TRP A 236 -13.58 -2.39 24.14
CA TRP A 236 -13.26 -1.30 23.22
C TRP A 236 -14.12 -0.04 23.42
N ASN A 237 -15.39 -0.20 23.82
CA ASN A 237 -16.24 0.98 24.04
C ASN A 237 -15.81 1.87 25.21
N GLY A 238 -14.96 1.37 26.11
CA GLY A 238 -14.40 2.15 27.19
C GLY A 238 -13.09 2.86 26.85
N TYR A 239 -12.55 2.69 25.64
CA TYR A 239 -11.29 3.34 25.25
C TYR A 239 -11.51 4.84 24.98
N PRO A 240 -10.84 5.76 25.69
CA PRO A 240 -11.14 7.19 25.63
C PRO A 240 -10.79 7.86 24.30
N GLY A 241 -9.79 7.36 23.58
CA GLY A 241 -9.32 7.93 22.30
C GLY A 241 -9.94 7.26 21.06
N ARG A 242 -11.05 6.54 21.21
CA ARG A 242 -11.71 5.86 20.08
C ARG A 242 -12.53 6.84 19.26
N SER A 243 -12.61 6.61 17.96
CA SER A 243 -13.59 7.28 17.12
C SER A 243 -15.01 6.86 17.50
N GLU A 244 -15.88 7.86 17.67
CA GLU A 244 -17.31 7.66 17.94
C GLU A 244 -18.16 8.42 16.92
N GLU A 245 -19.18 7.75 16.41
CA GLU A 245 -20.22 8.40 15.62
C GLU A 245 -21.33 8.91 16.54
N THR A 246 -21.72 10.17 16.36
CA THR A 246 -22.85 10.75 17.07
C THR A 246 -24.17 10.54 16.33
N GLU A 247 -25.27 10.61 17.08
CA GLU A 247 -26.65 10.61 16.56
C GLU A 247 -27.04 9.34 15.77
N ILE A 248 -26.44 8.20 16.10
CA ILE A 248 -26.78 6.90 15.48
C ILE A 248 -28.02 6.30 16.14
N GLN A 249 -28.94 5.80 15.32
CA GLN A 249 -29.86 4.74 15.75
C GLN A 249 -29.13 3.42 15.71
N GLU A 250 -29.01 2.78 16.86
CA GLU A 250 -28.27 1.54 17.03
C GLU A 250 -28.73 0.43 16.07
N CYS A 251 -27.76 -0.30 15.53
CA CYS A 251 -27.96 -1.37 14.56
C CYS A 251 -27.74 -2.75 15.20
N PHE A 252 -28.48 -3.75 14.72
CA PHE A 252 -28.50 -5.12 15.26
C PHE A 252 -28.38 -6.13 14.12
N LEU A 253 -27.87 -7.33 14.41
CA LEU A 253 -27.67 -8.36 13.39
C LEU A 253 -28.98 -9.02 12.94
N ASP A 254 -29.99 -9.06 13.80
CA ASP A 254 -31.29 -9.70 13.56
C ASP A 254 -32.41 -8.68 13.34
N ALA A 255 -33.49 -9.11 12.68
CA ALA A 255 -34.68 -8.31 12.41
C ALA A 255 -35.37 -7.81 13.69
N ASP A 256 -35.35 -8.62 14.75
CA ASP A 256 -36.02 -8.37 16.03
C ASP A 256 -35.25 -7.41 16.95
N ARG A 257 -34.05 -6.99 16.53
CA ARG A 257 -33.19 -6.03 17.24
C ARG A 257 -32.72 -6.53 18.61
N THR A 258 -32.33 -7.80 18.67
CA THR A 258 -31.91 -8.48 19.91
C THR A 258 -30.44 -8.86 19.92
N VAL A 259 -29.85 -9.16 18.76
CA VAL A 259 -28.49 -9.69 18.61
C VAL A 259 -27.49 -8.57 18.39
N ARG A 260 -26.54 -8.49 19.33
CA ARG A 260 -25.41 -7.55 19.32
C ARG A 260 -24.11 -8.33 19.14
N VAL A 261 -23.17 -7.73 18.42
CA VAL A 261 -21.81 -8.28 18.35
C VAL A 261 -21.07 -7.94 19.64
N PRO A 262 -20.36 -8.89 20.28
CA PRO A 262 -19.48 -8.61 21.40
C PRO A 262 -18.45 -7.53 21.04
N GLN A 263 -17.99 -6.77 22.03
CA GLN A 263 -16.97 -5.76 21.77
C GLN A 263 -15.59 -6.40 21.62
N LEU A 264 -14.73 -5.78 20.81
CA LEU A 264 -13.30 -6.06 20.87
C LEU A 264 -12.79 -5.86 22.30
N ARG A 265 -11.77 -6.63 22.67
CA ARG A 265 -11.06 -6.46 23.92
C ARG A 265 -9.61 -6.12 23.67
N TYR A 266 -9.11 -5.14 24.42
CA TYR A 266 -7.73 -4.68 24.38
C TYR A 266 -7.09 -4.85 25.75
N TYR A 267 -5.76 -4.85 25.76
CA TYR A 267 -4.96 -4.77 26.98
C TYR A 267 -4.19 -3.45 26.99
N ASN A 268 -4.01 -2.88 28.17
CA ASN A 268 -3.20 -1.68 28.34
C ASN A 268 -1.70 -2.03 28.28
N GLY A 269 -0.94 -1.20 27.57
CA GLY A 269 0.50 -1.36 27.43
C GLY A 269 0.92 -2.25 26.26
N ARG A 270 2.21 -2.58 26.22
CA ARG A 270 2.82 -3.47 25.23
C ARG A 270 3.69 -4.51 25.91
N PRO A 271 3.96 -5.66 25.25
CA PRO A 271 4.94 -6.62 25.77
C PRO A 271 6.28 -5.93 26.01
N GLN A 272 6.96 -6.25 27.12
CA GLN A 272 8.28 -5.71 27.40
C GLN A 272 9.22 -5.97 26.21
N GLY A 273 9.97 -4.96 25.77
CA GLY A 273 10.87 -5.10 24.63
C GLY A 273 10.21 -4.94 23.27
N PHE A 274 8.88 -4.78 23.17
CA PHE A 274 8.20 -4.69 21.88
C PHE A 274 8.84 -3.59 21.00
N PRO A 275 9.27 -3.90 19.76
CA PRO A 275 9.91 -2.92 18.90
C PRO A 275 8.99 -1.76 18.53
N GLU A 276 9.55 -0.57 18.32
CA GLU A 276 8.81 0.56 17.75
C GLU A 276 8.60 0.39 16.24
N HIS A 277 7.68 1.18 15.70
CA HIS A 277 7.46 1.25 14.26
C HIS A 277 8.64 1.97 13.58
N ALA A 278 9.06 1.49 12.42
CA ALA A 278 10.16 2.08 11.66
C ALA A 278 9.71 3.32 10.88
N VAL A 279 8.54 3.22 10.26
CA VAL A 279 7.96 4.24 9.39
C VAL A 279 6.57 4.60 9.90
N GLY A 280 6.14 5.83 9.62
CA GLY A 280 4.82 6.33 9.98
C GLY A 280 4.75 6.75 11.44
N SER A 281 3.55 6.97 11.97
CA SER A 281 3.37 7.34 13.38
C SER A 281 1.96 7.08 13.88
N TYR A 282 1.87 6.58 15.11
CA TYR A 282 0.59 6.48 15.83
C TYR A 282 0.07 7.88 16.17
N GLU A 283 0.92 8.72 16.76
CA GLU A 283 0.61 10.10 17.15
C GLU A 283 0.09 10.94 15.98
N VAL A 284 0.75 10.90 14.82
CA VAL A 284 0.36 11.70 13.65
C VAL A 284 -1.04 11.38 13.16
N LEU A 285 -1.46 10.12 13.27
CA LEU A 285 -2.78 9.66 12.88
C LEU A 285 -3.75 9.56 14.05
N ASP A 286 -3.38 10.01 15.25
CA ASP A 286 -4.14 9.82 16.49
C ASP A 286 -4.52 8.35 16.76
N LEU A 287 -3.74 7.39 16.25
CA LEU A 287 -3.99 5.97 16.45
C LEU A 287 -3.56 5.53 17.85
N PRO A 288 -4.26 4.55 18.45
CA PRO A 288 -3.97 4.11 19.81
C PRO A 288 -2.62 3.37 19.89
N GLU A 289 -1.62 4.02 20.47
CA GLU A 289 -0.27 3.44 20.62
C GLU A 289 -0.10 2.59 21.88
N ASN A 290 -0.82 2.95 22.94
CA ASN A 290 -0.64 2.48 24.31
C ASN A 290 -1.41 1.20 24.65
N ILE A 291 -1.89 0.46 23.66
CA ILE A 291 -2.69 -0.76 23.84
C ILE A 291 -2.25 -1.84 22.86
N CYS A 292 -2.67 -3.08 23.13
CA CYS A 292 -2.50 -4.19 22.21
C CYS A 292 -3.71 -5.14 22.23
N PHE A 293 -3.82 -5.95 21.18
CA PHE A 293 -4.89 -6.92 20.96
C PHE A 293 -4.30 -8.33 20.82
N ASP A 294 -4.93 -9.30 21.49
CA ASP A 294 -4.70 -10.72 21.24
C ASP A 294 -5.75 -11.28 20.27
N ARG A 295 -5.51 -12.49 19.77
CA ARG A 295 -6.40 -13.13 18.79
C ARG A 295 -7.84 -13.30 19.27
N TYR A 296 -8.07 -13.53 20.57
CA TYR A 296 -9.43 -13.67 21.12
C TYR A 296 -10.10 -12.31 21.30
N GLY A 297 -9.40 -11.30 21.84
CA GLY A 297 -9.94 -9.94 21.95
C GLY A 297 -10.24 -9.32 20.58
N ARG A 298 -9.52 -9.70 19.53
CA ARG A 298 -9.71 -9.21 18.16
C ARG A 298 -10.76 -9.99 17.36
N TYR A 299 -10.70 -11.33 17.35
CA TYR A 299 -11.56 -12.17 16.50
C TYR A 299 -12.62 -12.98 17.24
N GLY A 300 -12.57 -13.04 18.58
CA GLY A 300 -13.60 -13.68 19.40
C GLY A 300 -15.02 -13.15 19.12
N PRO A 301 -15.22 -11.84 18.95
CA PRO A 301 -16.52 -11.30 18.52
C PRO A 301 -17.05 -11.87 17.20
N TYR A 302 -16.17 -12.33 16.31
CA TYR A 302 -16.47 -12.70 14.92
C TYR A 302 -16.53 -14.20 14.65
N GLY A 303 -16.55 -15.02 15.71
CA GLY A 303 -16.69 -16.48 15.59
C GLY A 303 -15.45 -17.28 15.98
N TYR A 304 -14.34 -16.62 16.34
CA TYR A 304 -13.14 -17.31 16.80
C TYR A 304 -13.30 -17.80 18.25
N GLY A 305 -12.84 -19.01 18.55
CA GLY A 305 -12.84 -19.58 19.90
C GLY A 305 -14.09 -20.37 20.30
N TYR A 306 -14.99 -20.67 19.36
CA TYR A 306 -16.14 -21.55 19.59
C TYR A 306 -16.61 -22.28 18.33
N SER A 307 -17.21 -23.45 18.52
CA SER A 307 -17.65 -24.33 17.43
C SER A 307 -18.72 -23.74 16.50
N SER A 308 -18.70 -24.18 15.25
CA SER A 308 -19.74 -23.92 14.25
C SER A 308 -21.12 -24.43 14.64
N ARG A 309 -21.21 -25.47 15.49
CA ARG A 309 -22.48 -25.94 16.08
C ARG A 309 -23.14 -24.87 16.96
N ASN A 310 -22.32 -24.06 17.62
CA ASN A 310 -22.73 -22.90 18.41
C ASN A 310 -22.64 -21.59 17.59
N GLY A 311 -22.53 -21.70 16.27
CA GLY A 311 -22.53 -20.58 15.32
C GLY A 311 -21.20 -19.84 15.17
N GLY A 312 -20.09 -20.40 15.68
CA GLY A 312 -18.73 -19.89 15.48
C GLY A 312 -18.05 -20.47 14.24
N LEU A 313 -16.71 -20.48 14.26
CA LEU A 313 -15.87 -20.94 13.13
C LEU A 313 -15.17 -22.28 13.39
N SER A 314 -15.34 -22.91 14.57
CA SER A 314 -14.64 -24.15 14.95
C SER A 314 -13.10 -24.05 14.93
N VAL A 315 -12.58 -22.84 15.15
CA VAL A 315 -11.15 -22.55 15.24
C VAL A 315 -10.83 -21.86 16.56
N GLY A 316 -9.69 -22.20 17.15
CA GLY A 316 -9.22 -21.62 18.42
C GLY A 316 -9.98 -22.07 19.66
N GLU A 317 -10.69 -23.21 19.64
CA GLU A 317 -11.36 -23.75 20.83
C GLU A 317 -10.38 -24.48 21.77
N HIS A 318 -9.30 -24.99 21.18
CA HIS A 318 -8.11 -25.53 21.85
C HIS A 318 -6.91 -24.59 21.69
N GLY A 319 -5.89 -24.78 22.51
CA GLY A 319 -4.78 -23.84 22.63
C GLY A 319 -4.76 -23.09 23.96
N GLN A 320 -3.78 -22.20 24.10
CA GLN A 320 -3.70 -21.27 25.21
C GLN A 320 -4.85 -20.25 25.13
N LYS A 321 -5.79 -20.32 26.08
CA LYS A 321 -7.01 -19.50 26.11
C LYS A 321 -7.27 -18.80 27.44
N GLU A 322 -6.30 -18.79 28.35
CA GLU A 322 -6.40 -18.11 29.66
C GLU A 322 -6.96 -16.69 29.50
N GLY A 323 -8.09 -16.36 30.15
CA GLY A 323 -8.72 -15.04 30.09
C GLY A 323 -9.56 -14.71 28.84
N SER A 324 -9.69 -15.61 27.86
CA SER A 324 -10.47 -15.33 26.63
C SER A 324 -11.98 -15.28 26.85
N ASP A 325 -12.51 -15.95 27.88
CA ASP A 325 -13.94 -15.98 28.20
C ASP A 325 -14.52 -14.57 28.43
N ALA A 326 -13.67 -13.62 28.84
CA ALA A 326 -14.02 -12.21 29.03
C ALA A 326 -14.65 -11.55 27.80
N VAL A 327 -14.40 -12.05 26.58
CA VAL A 327 -15.03 -11.58 25.34
C VAL A 327 -16.56 -11.70 25.42
N TRP A 328 -17.07 -12.75 26.06
CA TRP A 328 -18.49 -13.09 26.05
C TRP A 328 -19.20 -12.90 27.42
N ASP A 329 -18.53 -12.34 28.42
CA ASP A 329 -19.09 -12.14 29.77
C ASP A 329 -20.36 -11.27 29.79
N LYS A 330 -20.37 -10.21 28.98
CA LYS A 330 -21.47 -9.21 28.94
C LYS A 330 -22.40 -9.40 27.75
N THR A 331 -21.89 -9.95 26.66
CA THR A 331 -22.61 -10.14 25.40
C THR A 331 -22.43 -11.59 24.96
N PRO A 332 -23.51 -12.35 24.75
CA PRO A 332 -23.42 -13.76 24.40
C PRO A 332 -22.73 -13.97 23.04
N LYS A 333 -22.28 -15.21 22.82
CA LYS A 333 -21.77 -15.66 21.52
C LYS A 333 -22.84 -15.49 20.45
N VAL A 334 -22.43 -15.00 19.28
CA VAL A 334 -23.31 -14.78 18.12
C VAL A 334 -23.39 -16.05 17.29
N ASP A 335 -24.60 -16.41 16.88
CA ASP A 335 -24.83 -17.45 15.88
C ASP A 335 -24.83 -16.86 14.47
N TYR A 336 -23.72 -17.06 13.74
CA TYR A 336 -23.55 -16.49 12.41
C TYR A 336 -24.22 -17.27 11.28
N ARG A 337 -24.74 -18.49 11.54
CA ARG A 337 -25.27 -19.38 10.49
C ARG A 337 -26.48 -18.84 9.75
N GLN A 338 -27.19 -17.88 10.33
CA GLN A 338 -28.42 -17.29 9.79
C GLN A 338 -28.28 -15.79 9.53
N VAL A 339 -27.05 -15.27 9.52
CA VAL A 339 -26.79 -13.85 9.31
C VAL A 339 -26.65 -13.58 7.81
N ASP A 340 -27.51 -12.69 7.28
CA ASP A 340 -27.35 -12.08 5.95
C ASP A 340 -26.75 -10.68 6.13
N TRP A 341 -25.47 -10.53 5.82
CA TRP A 341 -24.77 -9.25 5.99
C TRP A 341 -25.29 -8.14 5.08
N ALA A 342 -25.81 -8.47 3.90
CA ALA A 342 -26.40 -7.49 3.01
C ALA A 342 -27.69 -6.92 3.60
N GLU A 343 -28.52 -7.77 4.22
CA GLU A 343 -29.72 -7.32 4.90
C GLU A 343 -29.39 -6.51 6.17
N VAL A 344 -28.39 -6.92 6.94
CA VAL A 344 -27.91 -6.15 8.11
C VAL A 344 -27.50 -4.73 7.70
N GLN A 345 -26.68 -4.60 6.66
CA GLN A 345 -26.24 -3.30 6.12
C GLN A 345 -27.44 -2.45 5.67
N ARG A 346 -28.37 -3.02 4.89
CA ARG A 346 -29.58 -2.32 4.41
C ARG A 346 -30.45 -1.82 5.56
N ARG A 347 -30.74 -2.66 6.55
CA ARG A 347 -31.56 -2.28 7.71
C ARG A 347 -30.90 -1.18 8.54
N CYS A 348 -29.58 -1.31 8.77
CA CYS A 348 -28.81 -0.33 9.52
C CYS A 348 -28.80 1.04 8.83
N PHE A 349 -28.57 1.07 7.50
CA PHE A 349 -28.66 2.29 6.70
C PHE A 349 -30.07 2.88 6.73
N LYS A 350 -31.12 2.07 6.56
CA LYS A 350 -32.50 2.55 6.57
C LYS A 350 -32.88 3.22 7.89
N ALA A 351 -32.46 2.66 9.02
CA ALA A 351 -32.67 3.27 10.35
C ALA A 351 -31.95 4.62 10.50
N ASN A 352 -30.82 4.78 9.81
CA ASN A 352 -29.94 5.95 9.91
C ASN A 352 -29.99 6.90 8.70
N GLN A 353 -30.89 6.67 7.75
CA GLN A 353 -30.91 7.35 6.45
C GLN A 353 -30.99 8.88 6.58
N ALA A 354 -31.66 9.37 7.62
CA ALA A 354 -31.78 10.80 7.91
C ALA A 354 -30.43 11.50 8.18
N ARG A 355 -29.34 10.78 8.44
CA ARG A 355 -28.00 11.35 8.64
C ARG A 355 -27.27 11.66 7.33
N PHE A 356 -27.68 11.04 6.22
CA PHE A 356 -26.93 11.06 4.97
C PHE A 356 -27.55 11.97 3.91
N LYS A 357 -26.73 12.31 2.91
CA LYS A 357 -27.19 13.03 1.70
C LYS A 357 -28.28 12.21 0.98
N ALA A 358 -29.16 12.92 0.26
CA ALA A 358 -30.19 12.25 -0.54
C ALA A 358 -29.55 11.36 -1.61
N LEU A 359 -30.13 10.19 -1.83
CA LEU A 359 -29.65 9.26 -2.85
C LEU A 359 -29.84 9.87 -4.24
N PRO A 360 -28.79 9.94 -5.07
CA PRO A 360 -28.93 10.37 -6.45
C PRO A 360 -29.76 9.37 -7.26
N PRO A 361 -30.28 9.77 -8.43
CA PRO A 361 -30.92 8.83 -9.34
C PRO A 361 -29.96 7.72 -9.71
N LYS A 362 -30.49 6.49 -9.79
CA LYS A 362 -29.69 5.32 -10.20
C LYS A 362 -29.17 5.52 -11.61
N THR A 363 -27.93 5.10 -11.83
CA THR A 363 -27.35 4.99 -13.17
C THR A 363 -28.01 3.82 -13.89
N LEU A 364 -28.60 4.06 -15.06
CA LEU A 364 -29.17 2.99 -15.88
C LEU A 364 -28.03 2.13 -16.45
N THR A 365 -28.18 0.81 -16.39
CA THR A 365 -27.26 -0.13 -17.02
C THR A 365 -27.29 0.04 -18.54
N PRO A 366 -26.12 0.12 -19.22
CA PRO A 366 -26.08 0.11 -20.68
C PRO A 366 -26.74 -1.17 -21.22
N HIS A 367 -27.56 -1.05 -22.27
CA HIS A 367 -28.18 -2.21 -22.91
C HIS A 367 -27.10 -3.23 -23.34
N GLY A 368 -27.22 -4.48 -22.86
CA GLY A 368 -26.34 -5.59 -23.26
C GLY A 368 -25.54 -6.25 -22.14
N PHE A 369 -25.52 -5.70 -20.92
CA PHE A 369 -24.93 -6.34 -19.75
C PHE A 369 -25.99 -6.63 -18.68
N PHE A 370 -26.12 -7.88 -18.27
CA PHE A 370 -26.91 -8.24 -17.10
C PHE A 370 -26.08 -7.95 -15.85
N ILE A 371 -26.48 -6.92 -15.09
CA ILE A 371 -26.01 -6.70 -13.72
C ILE A 371 -27.22 -7.00 -12.84
N HIS A 372 -27.03 -7.88 -11.85
CA HIS A 372 -28.11 -8.26 -10.95
C HIS A 372 -28.67 -7.03 -10.23
N GLU A 373 -29.88 -6.62 -10.60
CA GLU A 373 -30.68 -5.72 -9.79
C GLU A 373 -31.52 -6.55 -8.82
N PRO A 374 -31.37 -6.40 -7.48
CA PRO A 374 -32.28 -7.03 -6.55
C PRO A 374 -33.69 -6.48 -6.82
N LYS A 375 -34.58 -7.38 -7.26
CA LYS A 375 -35.96 -7.07 -7.59
C LYS A 375 -36.65 -6.44 -6.38
N ALA A 376 -37.07 -5.18 -6.49
CA ALA A 376 -37.90 -4.55 -5.46
C ALA A 376 -39.17 -5.41 -5.25
N PRO A 377 -39.59 -5.68 -4.00
CA PRO A 377 -40.83 -6.41 -3.77
C PRO A 377 -41.97 -5.63 -4.42
N ALA A 378 -42.73 -6.31 -5.28
CA ALA A 378 -43.88 -5.72 -5.94
C ALA A 378 -44.82 -5.15 -4.88
N PRO A 379 -45.35 -3.92 -5.04
CA PRO A 379 -46.35 -3.40 -4.13
C PRO A 379 -47.53 -4.38 -4.12
N SER A 380 -47.86 -4.86 -2.92
CA SER A 380 -49.04 -5.69 -2.70
C SER A 380 -50.27 -4.94 -3.21
N PRO A 381 -51.09 -5.55 -4.09
CA PRO A 381 -52.28 -4.87 -4.59
C PRO A 381 -53.28 -4.79 -3.44
N SER A 382 -53.43 -3.60 -2.87
CA SER A 382 -54.58 -3.27 -2.03
C SER A 382 -55.82 -3.33 -2.93
N LEU A 383 -56.60 -4.39 -2.75
CA LEU A 383 -57.92 -4.56 -3.33
C LEU A 383 -58.86 -3.48 -2.78
N ASP A 384 -59.04 -2.39 -3.52
CA ASP A 384 -60.24 -1.57 -3.41
C ASP A 384 -61.26 -1.99 -4.46
N ARG A 385 -62.40 -2.49 -3.97
CA ARG A 385 -63.56 -2.87 -4.77
C ARG A 385 -64.40 -1.65 -5.13
N ARG A 386 -64.65 -1.45 -6.42
CA ARG A 386 -65.86 -0.87 -7.06
C ARG A 386 -65.57 -0.82 -8.57
N GLY A 387 -66.38 -1.27 -9.52
CA GLY A 387 -67.65 -1.97 -9.60
C GLY A 387 -68.00 -2.07 -11.10
N VAL A 388 -68.38 -3.28 -11.56
CA VAL A 388 -69.28 -3.64 -12.68
C VAL A 388 -69.10 -2.95 -14.06
N GLU A 389 -68.69 -3.70 -15.09
CA GLU A 389 -69.58 -4.23 -16.15
C GLU A 389 -68.84 -5.25 -17.04
N GLU A 390 -69.46 -6.42 -17.21
CA GLU A 390 -69.03 -7.50 -18.09
C GLU A 390 -69.46 -7.22 -19.54
N GLN A 391 -68.64 -7.57 -20.54
CA GLN A 391 -69.13 -8.31 -21.70
C GLN A 391 -68.02 -9.08 -22.43
N LYS A 392 -68.25 -10.39 -22.53
CA LYS A 392 -67.50 -11.42 -23.26
C LYS A 392 -67.53 -11.17 -24.78
N THR A 393 -66.49 -11.56 -25.52
CA THR A 393 -66.57 -12.72 -26.45
C THR A 393 -65.22 -13.18 -26.98
N LYS A 394 -65.22 -14.45 -27.41
CA LYS A 394 -64.11 -15.35 -27.73
C LYS A 394 -63.67 -15.29 -29.20
N THR A 395 -62.51 -15.92 -29.43
CA THR A 395 -62.14 -16.82 -30.55
C THR A 395 -61.83 -16.24 -31.93
N GLY A 396 -60.70 -16.70 -32.48
CA GLY A 396 -60.47 -16.75 -33.93
C GLY A 396 -58.99 -16.76 -34.29
N LYS A 397 -58.53 -17.91 -34.81
CA LYS A 397 -57.17 -18.23 -35.24
C LYS A 397 -57.07 -18.04 -36.78
N GLU A 398 -55.84 -18.12 -37.30
CA GLU A 398 -55.42 -18.34 -38.71
C GLU A 398 -55.09 -17.12 -39.57
N THR A 399 -54.16 -17.12 -40.53
CA THR A 399 -52.92 -17.85 -40.90
C THR A 399 -52.34 -17.07 -42.11
N ALA A 400 -51.03 -17.20 -42.35
CA ALA A 400 -50.31 -17.11 -43.65
C ALA A 400 -49.82 -15.75 -44.20
N THR A 401 -48.48 -15.67 -44.24
CA THR A 401 -47.53 -15.01 -45.16
C THR A 401 -47.88 -15.21 -46.67
N PRO A 402 -47.30 -14.49 -47.68
CA PRO A 402 -45.85 -14.25 -47.87
C PRO A 402 -45.39 -12.90 -48.51
N GLU A 403 -44.07 -12.65 -48.47
CA GLU A 403 -43.26 -11.72 -49.29
C GLU A 403 -43.22 -12.16 -50.79
N PRO A 404 -42.41 -11.58 -51.73
CA PRO A 404 -41.63 -10.31 -51.80
C PRO A 404 -41.81 -9.56 -53.16
N ALA A 405 -41.26 -8.34 -53.32
CA ALA A 405 -40.59 -7.90 -54.57
C ALA A 405 -39.99 -6.48 -54.49
N VAL A 406 -38.81 -6.37 -55.12
CA VAL A 406 -37.89 -5.24 -55.27
C VAL A 406 -38.25 -4.35 -56.47
N SER A 407 -38.02 -3.02 -56.42
CA SER A 407 -37.40 -2.23 -57.50
C SER A 407 -37.21 -0.74 -57.13
N LYS A 408 -36.40 -0.06 -57.95
CA LYS A 408 -35.45 1.04 -57.71
C LYS A 408 -36.00 2.47 -57.95
N SER A 409 -35.06 3.42 -57.81
CA SER A 409 -34.93 4.79 -58.37
C SER A 409 -35.71 5.91 -57.65
N GLU A 410 -35.22 7.14 -57.43
CA GLU A 410 -34.12 7.92 -58.01
C GLU A 410 -33.88 9.18 -57.12
N LYS A 411 -32.68 9.78 -57.16
CA LYS A 411 -32.39 11.14 -56.62
C LYS A 411 -32.80 12.19 -57.67
N PRO A 412 -33.12 13.46 -57.32
CA PRO A 412 -32.05 14.49 -57.32
C PRO A 412 -32.23 15.75 -56.43
N LYS A 413 -31.06 16.40 -56.19
CA LYS A 413 -30.74 17.84 -56.14
C LYS A 413 -31.18 18.78 -54.99
N THR A 414 -30.15 19.16 -54.23
CA THR A 414 -29.63 20.50 -53.85
C THR A 414 -30.36 21.77 -54.32
N GLU A 415 -30.48 22.74 -53.41
CA GLU A 415 -30.14 24.16 -53.64
C GLU A 415 -29.87 24.91 -52.31
N GLU A 416 -28.73 25.61 -52.26
CA GLU A 416 -28.35 26.66 -51.30
C GLU A 416 -28.94 28.00 -51.76
N VAL A 417 -29.29 28.90 -50.81
CA VAL A 417 -29.18 30.36 -51.02
C VAL A 417 -28.69 31.04 -49.73
N LYS A 418 -27.61 31.82 -49.86
CA LYS A 418 -27.04 32.82 -48.94
C LYS A 418 -27.64 34.21 -49.17
N SER A 419 -27.60 35.09 -48.15
CA SER A 419 -27.14 36.51 -48.17
C SER A 419 -27.45 37.16 -46.79
N GLU A 420 -26.45 37.65 -46.03
CA GLU A 420 -25.91 39.05 -45.96
C GLU A 420 -26.91 40.04 -45.31
N ASP A 421 -26.61 40.98 -44.39
CA ASP A 421 -25.36 41.60 -43.95
C ASP A 421 -25.61 42.52 -42.71
N SER A 422 -24.53 43.05 -42.11
CA SER A 422 -24.42 44.35 -41.38
C SER A 422 -24.50 44.48 -39.82
N LYS A 423 -23.29 44.55 -39.22
CA LYS A 423 -22.65 45.71 -38.51
C LYS A 423 -23.26 46.39 -37.25
N SER A 424 -22.39 46.48 -36.23
CA SER A 424 -21.95 47.69 -35.46
C SER A 424 -22.47 48.00 -34.03
N THR A 425 -21.50 47.99 -33.10
CA THR A 425 -21.11 49.07 -32.13
C THR A 425 -21.66 49.08 -30.69
N GLN A 426 -20.71 49.30 -29.77
CA GLN A 426 -20.80 49.51 -28.31
C GLN A 426 -21.71 50.69 -27.89
N PRO A 427 -21.98 50.85 -26.57
CA PRO A 427 -21.18 51.82 -25.78
C PRO A 427 -20.93 51.48 -24.29
N ALA A 428 -19.90 52.10 -23.71
CA ALA A 428 -19.73 52.41 -22.27
C ALA A 428 -20.09 53.92 -22.04
N PRO A 429 -19.92 54.60 -20.87
CA PRO A 429 -19.81 54.26 -19.43
C PRO A 429 -20.83 55.10 -18.57
N PRO A 430 -20.67 55.36 -17.24
CA PRO A 430 -19.78 56.43 -16.76
C PRO A 430 -19.09 56.25 -15.38
N GLU A 431 -18.01 57.02 -15.18
CA GLU A 431 -17.24 57.24 -13.94
C GLU A 431 -17.89 58.25 -12.97
N SER A 432 -17.54 58.21 -11.67
CA SER A 432 -17.21 59.44 -10.90
C SER A 432 -16.41 59.20 -9.59
N LYS A 433 -15.20 59.76 -9.57
CA LYS A 433 -14.46 60.56 -8.54
C LYS A 433 -14.40 60.16 -7.04
N ALA A 434 -13.19 59.75 -6.64
CA ALA A 434 -12.27 60.26 -5.60
C ALA A 434 -12.77 60.81 -4.24
N VAL A 435 -12.21 60.31 -3.13
CA VAL A 435 -11.53 61.10 -2.05
C VAL A 435 -10.49 60.22 -1.32
N GLU A 436 -9.34 60.82 -1.06
CA GLU A 436 -8.13 60.40 -0.36
C GLU A 436 -8.25 60.63 1.17
N SER A 437 -7.77 59.72 2.02
CA SER A 437 -7.30 60.10 3.37
C SER A 437 -6.26 59.12 3.93
N LYS A 438 -5.27 59.71 4.60
CA LYS A 438 -3.98 59.17 5.04
C LYS A 438 -4.03 58.47 6.41
N ALA A 439 -3.09 57.53 6.56
CA ALA A 439 -2.21 57.24 7.71
C ALA A 439 -2.80 56.81 9.07
N ALA A 440 -2.39 55.62 9.53
CA ALA A 440 -1.56 55.44 10.72
C ALA A 440 -1.12 53.96 10.89
N GLU A 441 0.18 53.69 10.75
CA GLU A 441 0.91 52.71 11.56
C GLU A 441 1.13 53.33 12.98
N PRO A 442 1.48 52.59 14.07
CA PRO A 442 2.38 51.44 14.05
C PRO A 442 2.20 50.33 15.13
N THR A 443 3.12 49.37 15.05
CA THR A 443 3.83 48.63 16.12
C THR A 443 3.29 47.30 16.67
N ALA A 444 4.16 46.31 16.44
CA ALA A 444 4.26 44.97 16.98
C ALA A 444 4.48 44.88 18.48
N VAL A 445 4.07 43.76 19.10
CA VAL A 445 4.87 43.05 20.14
C VAL A 445 4.59 41.54 20.08
N VAL A 446 5.69 40.78 20.18
CA VAL A 446 5.87 39.33 20.29
C VAL A 446 5.65 38.84 21.74
N SER A 447 5.04 37.66 21.94
CA SER A 447 5.30 36.75 23.09
C SER A 447 4.58 35.42 22.85
N LYS A 448 5.24 34.29 22.55
CA LYS A 448 6.03 33.38 23.40
C LYS A 448 5.26 32.76 24.58
N ALA A 449 5.40 31.43 24.66
CA ALA A 449 4.75 30.42 25.49
C ALA A 449 4.74 30.64 27.01
N ALA A 450 3.78 29.99 27.69
CA ALA A 450 4.01 29.21 28.92
C ALA A 450 2.76 28.41 29.34
N GLU A 451 3.03 27.20 29.83
CA GLU A 451 2.16 26.26 30.55
C GLU A 451 1.51 26.88 31.80
N SER A 452 0.39 26.30 32.27
CA SER A 452 0.14 26.21 33.71
C SER A 452 -0.73 25.02 34.11
N LYS A 453 -0.31 24.41 35.22
CA LYS A 453 -0.81 23.21 35.90
C LYS A 453 -2.15 23.43 36.62
N ALA A 454 -2.76 22.27 36.89
CA ALA A 454 -3.94 21.97 37.69
C ALA A 454 -4.04 22.65 39.08
N GLN A 455 -5.29 22.80 39.55
CA GLN A 455 -5.62 22.72 40.97
C GLN A 455 -7.06 22.21 41.20
N GLU A 456 -7.16 21.20 42.06
CA GLU A 456 -8.38 20.59 42.60
C GLU A 456 -9.17 21.52 43.54
N SER A 457 -10.49 21.32 43.61
CA SER A 457 -11.25 21.48 44.86
C SER A 457 -12.48 20.56 44.90
N LYS A 458 -12.50 19.65 45.89
CA LYS A 458 -13.70 18.97 46.47
C LYS A 458 -14.55 20.03 47.22
N THR A 459 -15.82 19.90 47.64
CA THR A 459 -16.69 18.79 48.08
C THR A 459 -18.13 19.34 48.23
N GLU A 460 -19.17 18.46 48.17
CA GLU A 460 -20.49 18.49 48.86
C GLU A 460 -21.43 19.72 48.66
N GLU A 461 -22.77 19.65 48.62
CA GLU A 461 -23.75 18.77 49.27
C GLU A 461 -25.14 18.93 48.59
N ALA A 462 -26.03 17.98 48.87
CA ALA A 462 -27.38 17.85 48.30
C ALA A 462 -28.43 18.80 48.94
N HIS A 463 -29.47 19.15 48.16
CA HIS A 463 -30.79 19.47 48.72
C HIS A 463 -31.91 19.18 47.71
N GLU A 464 -32.73 18.15 47.99
CA GLU A 464 -34.07 17.99 47.44
C GLU A 464 -34.98 19.12 47.95
N THR A 465 -35.94 19.61 47.16
CA THR A 465 -37.39 19.66 47.51
C THR A 465 -38.25 20.15 46.32
N LYS A 466 -39.15 19.25 45.88
CA LYS A 466 -40.52 19.37 45.33
C LYS A 466 -40.91 20.28 44.15
N SER A 467 -41.75 19.63 43.35
CA SER A 467 -42.60 20.05 42.24
C SER A 467 -43.54 21.22 42.51
N GLU A 468 -43.72 22.06 41.49
CA GLU A 468 -45.03 22.65 41.15
C GLU A 468 -45.14 22.83 39.63
N THR A 469 -46.32 22.47 39.11
CA THR A 469 -46.67 22.35 37.70
C THR A 469 -47.26 23.66 37.20
N SER A 470 -46.76 24.24 36.10
CA SER A 470 -47.56 25.16 35.28
C SER A 470 -47.11 25.16 33.81
N ASN A 471 -48.02 24.74 32.94
CA ASN A 471 -47.92 24.79 31.48
C ASN A 471 -47.74 26.22 30.95
N SER A 472 -46.86 26.43 29.97
CA SER A 472 -47.23 26.84 28.60
C SER A 472 -46.02 27.37 27.81
N ALA A 473 -46.11 27.19 26.48
CA ALA A 473 -45.24 27.68 25.42
C ALA A 473 -43.94 26.89 25.16
N SER A 474 -44.10 25.76 24.46
CA SER A 474 -43.04 25.16 23.65
C SER A 474 -42.57 26.19 22.61
N THR A 475 -41.46 26.84 22.92
CA THR A 475 -40.68 27.56 21.92
C THR A 475 -39.98 26.48 21.11
N GLU A 476 -40.46 26.20 19.90
CA GLU A 476 -39.72 25.39 18.93
C GLU A 476 -38.36 26.08 18.70
N GLN A 477 -37.33 25.57 19.38
CA GLN A 477 -35.96 25.91 19.06
C GLN A 477 -35.73 25.42 17.64
N ALA A 478 -35.55 26.37 16.73
CA ALA A 478 -35.17 26.11 15.36
C ALA A 478 -33.92 25.21 15.35
N LYS A 479 -34.09 23.94 14.95
CA LYS A 479 -32.97 23.00 14.79
C LYS A 479 -31.98 23.61 13.80
N VAL A 480 -30.75 23.83 14.26
CA VAL A 480 -29.62 24.14 13.38
C VAL A 480 -29.59 23.09 12.26
N PRO A 481 -29.52 23.47 10.98
CA PRO A 481 -29.53 22.50 9.89
C PRO A 481 -28.32 21.55 10.02
N GLN A 482 -28.61 20.31 10.36
CA GLN A 482 -27.63 19.22 10.46
C GLN A 482 -26.96 18.99 9.10
N VAL A 483 -25.63 19.12 9.05
CA VAL A 483 -24.84 18.86 7.85
C VAL A 483 -24.92 17.37 7.52
N LYS A 484 -25.51 17.04 6.37
CA LYS A 484 -25.67 15.64 5.94
C LYS A 484 -24.32 15.00 5.63
N LYS A 485 -24.10 13.79 6.14
CA LYS A 485 -22.86 13.03 5.97
C LYS A 485 -22.79 12.36 4.59
N ALA A 486 -21.56 12.23 4.10
CA ALA A 486 -21.24 11.40 2.94
C ALA A 486 -21.29 9.91 3.30
N ARG A 487 -21.53 9.05 2.30
CA ARG A 487 -21.38 7.60 2.42
C ARG A 487 -20.13 7.13 1.69
N THR A 488 -19.54 6.06 2.20
CA THR A 488 -18.32 5.45 1.66
C THR A 488 -18.54 3.97 1.38
N ALA A 489 -18.26 3.50 0.17
CA ALA A 489 -18.21 2.06 -0.11
C ALA A 489 -16.83 1.51 0.23
N VAL A 490 -16.76 0.31 0.81
CA VAL A 490 -15.52 -0.46 0.99
C VAL A 490 -15.63 -1.68 0.10
N VAL A 491 -14.91 -1.66 -1.01
CA VAL A 491 -14.98 -2.65 -2.07
C VAL A 491 -13.81 -3.61 -1.91
N VAL A 492 -14.10 -4.79 -1.37
CA VAL A 492 -13.12 -5.85 -1.17
C VAL A 492 -13.03 -6.69 -2.42
N ARG A 493 -11.82 -6.87 -2.93
CA ARG A 493 -11.58 -7.53 -4.22
C ARG A 493 -11.23 -9.01 -4.04
N CYS A 494 -11.93 -9.89 -4.74
CA CYS A 494 -11.59 -11.31 -4.81
C CYS A 494 -11.94 -11.90 -6.19
N TRP A 495 -11.82 -13.22 -6.33
CA TRP A 495 -12.16 -13.95 -7.55
C TRP A 495 -13.07 -15.14 -7.21
N ASP A 496 -13.76 -15.67 -8.21
CA ASP A 496 -14.76 -16.71 -8.06
C ASP A 496 -14.19 -18.06 -7.62
N GLU A 497 -12.92 -18.33 -7.91
CA GLU A 497 -12.17 -19.49 -7.41
C GLU A 497 -11.44 -19.21 -6.07
N TYR A 498 -11.80 -18.14 -5.35
CA TYR A 498 -11.16 -17.80 -4.07
C TYR A 498 -11.50 -18.86 -2.99
N HIS A 499 -10.47 -19.39 -2.35
CA HIS A 499 -10.67 -20.38 -1.29
C HIS A 499 -10.90 -19.71 0.07
N TRP A 500 -12.16 -19.61 0.46
CA TRP A 500 -12.58 -19.01 1.73
C TRP A 500 -12.15 -19.86 2.93
N ARG A 501 -11.31 -19.28 3.80
CA ARG A 501 -10.91 -19.88 5.07
C ARG A 501 -11.54 -19.15 6.25
N GLU A 502 -11.47 -19.76 7.42
CA GLU A 502 -12.07 -19.24 8.65
C GLU A 502 -11.50 -17.86 9.03
N ASP A 503 -10.21 -17.63 8.76
CA ASP A 503 -9.54 -16.34 8.95
C ASP A 503 -10.14 -15.25 8.03
N ASP A 504 -10.41 -15.58 6.77
CA ASP A 504 -11.03 -14.65 5.81
C ASP A 504 -12.44 -14.28 6.26
N ILE A 505 -13.22 -15.27 6.69
CA ILE A 505 -14.58 -15.06 7.19
C ILE A 505 -14.56 -14.17 8.44
N ALA A 506 -13.67 -14.44 9.40
CA ALA A 506 -13.53 -13.59 10.59
C ALA A 506 -13.13 -12.15 10.22
N ASN A 507 -12.20 -11.99 9.27
CA ASN A 507 -11.77 -10.67 8.80
C ASN A 507 -12.91 -9.89 8.13
N ILE A 508 -13.68 -10.52 7.23
CA ILE A 508 -14.82 -9.86 6.55
C ILE A 508 -15.95 -9.53 7.54
N ARG A 509 -16.30 -10.45 8.46
CA ARG A 509 -17.26 -10.15 9.54
C ARG A 509 -16.83 -8.95 10.38
N SER A 510 -15.52 -8.85 10.67
CA SER A 510 -14.96 -7.73 11.42
C SER A 510 -15.07 -6.42 10.65
N LEU A 511 -14.71 -6.39 9.36
CA LEU A 511 -14.87 -5.23 8.50
C LEU A 511 -16.33 -4.75 8.47
N ILE A 512 -17.29 -5.65 8.25
CA ILE A 512 -18.71 -5.28 8.14
C ILE A 512 -19.25 -4.75 9.47
N THR A 513 -18.96 -5.45 10.58
CA THR A 513 -19.45 -5.04 11.89
C THR A 513 -18.86 -3.70 12.32
N GLU A 514 -17.54 -3.55 12.20
CA GLU A 514 -16.84 -2.37 12.69
C GLU A 514 -17.13 -1.16 11.79
N LEU A 515 -17.21 -1.33 10.47
CA LEU A 515 -17.43 -0.20 9.56
C LEU A 515 -18.91 0.08 9.31
N ALA A 516 -19.74 -0.91 8.97
CA ALA A 516 -21.14 -0.63 8.61
C ALA A 516 -22.07 -0.58 9.83
N VAL A 517 -21.97 -1.54 10.75
CA VAL A 517 -22.89 -1.62 11.91
C VAL A 517 -22.56 -0.54 12.93
N THR A 518 -21.29 -0.44 13.35
CA THR A 518 -20.86 0.51 14.41
C THR A 518 -21.01 1.96 13.97
N SER A 519 -20.81 2.27 12.70
CA SER A 519 -20.93 3.65 12.19
C SER A 519 -22.38 4.05 11.85
N GLY A 520 -23.35 3.14 11.98
CA GLY A 520 -24.73 3.35 11.56
C GLY A 520 -24.91 3.52 10.04
N GLY A 521 -24.20 2.75 9.22
CA GLY A 521 -24.33 2.72 7.75
C GLY A 521 -23.60 3.82 6.97
N ARG A 522 -22.60 4.47 7.59
CA ARG A 522 -21.70 5.43 6.91
C ARG A 522 -20.82 4.70 5.89
N TYR A 523 -20.32 3.54 6.28
CA TYR A 523 -19.63 2.61 5.40
C TYR A 523 -20.58 1.51 4.92
N ASP A 524 -20.34 1.01 3.72
CA ASP A 524 -21.09 -0.08 3.10
C ASP A 524 -20.10 -1.03 2.42
N ILE A 525 -20.08 -2.30 2.82
CA ILE A 525 -19.08 -3.25 2.34
C ILE A 525 -19.65 -3.99 1.12
N HIS A 526 -18.82 -4.14 0.09
CA HIS A 526 -19.14 -4.87 -1.14
C HIS A 526 -18.01 -5.83 -1.50
N LEU A 527 -18.36 -6.94 -2.12
CA LEU A 527 -17.41 -7.89 -2.71
C LEU A 527 -17.40 -7.71 -4.23
N LEU A 528 -16.27 -7.28 -4.79
CA LEU A 528 -16.09 -7.17 -6.23
C LEU A 528 -15.31 -8.39 -6.72
N VAL A 529 -16.05 -9.33 -7.31
CA VAL A 529 -15.57 -10.69 -7.61
C VAL A 529 -15.30 -10.83 -9.09
N GLN A 530 -14.06 -11.13 -9.44
CA GLN A 530 -13.68 -11.41 -10.82
C GLN A 530 -14.03 -12.86 -11.19
N ILE A 531 -14.56 -13.06 -12.39
CA ILE A 531 -14.69 -14.39 -13.00
C ILE A 531 -13.42 -14.72 -13.78
N LYS A 532 -12.71 -15.78 -13.37
CA LYS A 532 -11.50 -16.24 -14.08
C LYS A 532 -11.83 -17.01 -15.35
N ASN A 533 -12.72 -17.99 -15.27
CA ASN A 533 -13.09 -18.85 -16.40
C ASN A 533 -14.40 -18.39 -17.05
N GLU A 534 -14.32 -17.30 -17.81
CA GLU A 534 -15.50 -16.71 -18.48
C GLU A 534 -16.12 -17.63 -19.54
N ALA A 535 -15.32 -18.51 -20.15
CA ALA A 535 -15.81 -19.45 -21.15
C ALA A 535 -16.74 -20.51 -20.53
N ALA A 536 -16.44 -20.95 -19.30
CA ALA A 536 -17.30 -21.86 -18.54
C ALA A 536 -18.46 -21.12 -17.86
N HIS A 537 -18.24 -19.88 -17.44
CA HIS A 537 -19.21 -19.09 -16.66
C HIS A 537 -19.45 -17.72 -17.30
N PRO A 538 -20.28 -17.64 -18.37
CA PRO A 538 -20.57 -16.38 -19.06
C PRO A 538 -21.58 -15.52 -18.27
N VAL A 539 -21.19 -15.02 -17.09
CA VAL A 539 -22.07 -14.30 -16.15
C VAL A 539 -22.65 -13.00 -16.72
N TRP A 540 -22.05 -12.47 -17.78
CA TRP A 540 -22.53 -11.28 -18.48
C TRP A 540 -23.69 -11.57 -19.46
N ALA A 541 -23.90 -12.84 -19.83
CA ALA A 541 -24.86 -13.25 -20.85
C ALA A 541 -26.21 -13.70 -20.27
N ASP A 542 -26.25 -14.16 -19.02
CA ASP A 542 -27.46 -14.69 -18.39
C ASP A 542 -27.50 -14.46 -16.87
N GLN A 543 -28.69 -14.15 -16.37
CA GLN A 543 -28.95 -13.78 -14.98
C GLN A 543 -29.00 -14.98 -14.04
N ASP A 544 -29.42 -16.15 -14.52
CA ASP A 544 -29.44 -17.36 -13.70
C ASP A 544 -28.02 -17.89 -13.51
N THR A 545 -27.20 -17.85 -14.57
CA THR A 545 -25.74 -18.13 -14.50
C THR A 545 -25.01 -17.21 -13.51
N TYR A 546 -25.33 -15.90 -13.52
CA TYR A 546 -24.77 -14.94 -12.56
C TYR A 546 -25.09 -15.35 -11.11
N ARG A 547 -26.33 -15.77 -10.83
CA ARG A 547 -26.79 -16.14 -9.48
C ARG A 547 -26.20 -17.47 -9.03
N GLU A 548 -26.24 -18.48 -9.91
CA GLU A 548 -25.67 -19.80 -9.65
C GLU A 548 -24.20 -19.68 -9.28
N ARG A 549 -23.42 -18.85 -10.00
CA ARG A 549 -22.01 -18.67 -9.68
C ARG A 549 -21.77 -18.10 -8.29
N ILE A 550 -22.60 -17.15 -7.83
CA ILE A 550 -22.53 -16.62 -6.47
C ILE A 550 -22.85 -17.71 -5.45
N GLU A 551 -23.89 -18.50 -5.69
CA GLU A 551 -24.32 -19.55 -4.78
C GLU A 551 -23.27 -20.65 -4.61
N GLU A 552 -22.54 -20.99 -5.68
CA GLU A 552 -21.46 -21.98 -5.68
C GLU A 552 -20.16 -21.51 -5.01
N THR A 553 -19.82 -20.22 -5.13
CA THR A 553 -18.46 -19.72 -4.81
C THR A 553 -18.38 -18.89 -3.55
N ILE A 554 -19.47 -18.23 -3.17
CA ILE A 554 -19.47 -17.27 -2.06
C ILE A 554 -20.20 -17.86 -0.85
N PRO A 555 -19.60 -17.77 0.37
CA PRO A 555 -20.27 -18.18 1.60
C PRO A 555 -21.64 -17.52 1.76
N GLU A 556 -22.61 -18.30 2.25
CA GLU A 556 -24.02 -17.91 2.30
C GLU A 556 -24.26 -16.53 2.93
N GLU A 557 -23.55 -16.21 4.02
CA GLU A 557 -23.68 -14.95 4.74
C GLU A 557 -23.27 -13.71 3.92
N PHE A 558 -22.46 -13.86 2.87
CA PHE A 558 -21.91 -12.76 2.06
C PHE A 558 -22.51 -12.64 0.65
N ARG A 559 -23.33 -13.60 0.21
CA ARG A 559 -23.83 -13.66 -1.19
C ARG A 559 -24.52 -12.37 -1.65
N GLY A 560 -25.24 -11.70 -0.75
CA GLY A 560 -25.94 -10.44 -1.05
C GLY A 560 -25.04 -9.20 -1.20
N LEU A 561 -23.73 -9.32 -0.98
CA LEU A 561 -22.75 -8.23 -1.09
C LEU A 561 -22.02 -8.21 -2.43
N VAL A 562 -22.30 -9.17 -3.31
CA VAL A 562 -21.45 -9.52 -4.43
C VAL A 562 -21.82 -8.78 -5.71
N THR A 563 -20.82 -8.18 -6.34
CA THR A 563 -20.85 -7.71 -7.73
C THR A 563 -19.83 -8.50 -8.53
N LEU A 564 -20.28 -9.28 -9.52
CA LEU A 564 -19.38 -10.00 -10.42
C LEU A 564 -18.92 -9.07 -11.55
N TRP A 565 -17.69 -9.26 -12.00
CA TRP A 565 -17.16 -8.62 -13.21
C TRP A 565 -16.26 -9.57 -14.00
N SER A 566 -16.02 -9.25 -15.27
CA SER A 566 -15.22 -10.08 -16.17
C SER A 566 -14.33 -9.23 -17.09
N GLU A 567 -13.25 -9.81 -17.62
CA GLU A 567 -12.32 -9.15 -18.55
C GLU A 567 -13.03 -8.81 -19.86
N THR A 568 -13.89 -9.71 -20.37
CA THR A 568 -14.71 -9.45 -21.57
C THR A 568 -15.62 -8.23 -21.37
N GLN A 569 -16.20 -8.09 -20.18
CA GLN A 569 -17.02 -6.92 -19.84
C GLN A 569 -16.17 -5.64 -19.83
N MET A 570 -14.98 -5.67 -19.25
CA MET A 570 -14.07 -4.51 -19.24
C MET A 570 -13.58 -4.15 -20.65
N LEU A 571 -13.30 -5.15 -21.48
CA LEU A 571 -12.93 -4.96 -22.88
C LEU A 571 -14.05 -4.26 -23.67
N ALA A 572 -15.30 -4.68 -23.48
CA ALA A 572 -16.44 -4.09 -24.17
C ALA A 572 -16.74 -2.65 -23.71
N LEU A 573 -16.62 -2.37 -22.40
CA LEU A 573 -16.79 -1.02 -21.85
C LEU A 573 -15.65 -0.08 -22.27
N TYR A 574 -14.42 -0.57 -22.25
CA TYR A 574 -13.20 0.20 -22.47
C TYR A 574 -12.46 -0.24 -23.74
N GLN A 575 -13.19 -0.35 -24.84
CA GLN A 575 -12.65 -0.74 -26.15
C GLN A 575 -11.64 0.28 -26.70
N GLY A 576 -10.70 -0.18 -27.54
CA GLY A 576 -9.77 0.69 -28.28
C GLY A 576 -8.60 1.23 -27.47
N ILE A 577 -8.33 0.66 -26.29
CA ILE A 577 -7.11 0.93 -25.54
C ILE A 577 -5.95 0.17 -26.20
N TYR A 578 -4.85 0.87 -26.45
CA TYR A 578 -3.64 0.25 -26.99
C TYR A 578 -2.89 -0.49 -25.88
N ASP A 579 -2.68 -1.78 -26.08
CA ASP A 579 -1.98 -2.65 -25.15
C ASP A 579 -0.46 -2.64 -25.41
N HIS A 580 0.32 -2.35 -24.37
CA HIS A 580 1.78 -2.40 -24.41
C HIS A 580 2.35 -3.78 -24.11
N PHE A 581 1.53 -4.72 -23.61
CA PHE A 581 1.96 -6.04 -23.14
C PHE A 581 3.19 -5.93 -22.22
N SER A 582 3.18 -4.95 -21.31
CA SER A 582 4.33 -4.60 -20.44
C SER A 582 4.85 -5.77 -19.60
N ARG A 583 4.03 -6.81 -19.40
CA ARG A 583 4.39 -8.07 -18.71
C ARG A 583 4.13 -9.31 -19.57
N GLY A 584 4.07 -9.16 -20.89
CA GLY A 584 3.78 -10.23 -21.84
C GLY A 584 2.30 -10.31 -22.27
N PRO A 585 2.00 -11.18 -23.26
CA PRO A 585 0.67 -11.34 -23.85
C PRO A 585 -0.37 -11.94 -22.89
N ASP A 586 0.07 -12.67 -21.86
CA ASP A 586 -0.80 -13.34 -20.89
C ASP A 586 -1.37 -12.40 -19.83
N LEU A 587 -0.88 -11.15 -19.77
CA LEU A 587 -1.34 -10.11 -18.84
C LEU A 587 -1.82 -8.86 -19.62
N PRO A 588 -2.95 -8.97 -20.35
CA PRO A 588 -3.48 -7.90 -21.17
C PRO A 588 -4.00 -6.72 -20.32
N VAL A 589 -4.19 -5.56 -20.96
CA VAL A 589 -4.59 -4.30 -20.31
C VAL A 589 -5.95 -4.37 -19.62
N HIS A 590 -6.87 -5.18 -20.14
CA HIS A 590 -8.19 -5.42 -19.54
C HIS A 590 -8.18 -6.57 -18.53
N GLY A 591 -7.07 -7.32 -18.47
CA GLY A 591 -6.94 -8.47 -17.58
C GLY A 591 -6.76 -8.07 -16.13
N VAL A 592 -6.90 -9.02 -15.21
CA VAL A 592 -6.88 -8.74 -13.76
C VAL A 592 -5.71 -7.94 -13.26
N TYR A 593 -4.54 -8.17 -13.84
CA TYR A 593 -3.31 -7.57 -13.38
C TYR A 593 -3.27 -6.07 -13.70
N ARG A 594 -3.73 -5.67 -14.89
CA ARG A 594 -3.66 -4.28 -15.37
C ARG A 594 -5.01 -3.57 -15.36
N GLY A 595 -6.08 -4.26 -15.70
CA GLY A 595 -7.45 -3.75 -15.80
C GLY A 595 -8.17 -3.62 -14.45
N LEU A 596 -7.50 -3.89 -13.34
CA LEU A 596 -8.11 -3.92 -12.01
C LEU A 596 -8.84 -2.61 -11.64
N SER A 597 -8.24 -1.46 -11.95
CA SER A 597 -8.87 -0.16 -11.74
C SER A 597 -10.10 0.07 -12.63
N MET A 598 -10.22 -0.61 -13.78
CA MET A 598 -11.37 -0.49 -14.68
C MET A 598 -12.66 -1.00 -14.05
N ALA A 599 -12.58 -2.14 -13.35
CA ALA A 599 -13.70 -2.72 -12.61
C ALA A 599 -14.12 -1.79 -11.46
N MET A 600 -13.15 -1.24 -10.73
CA MET A 600 -13.42 -0.28 -9.65
C MET A 600 -14.06 1.03 -10.15
N GLN A 601 -13.56 1.56 -11.27
CA GLN A 601 -14.14 2.72 -11.96
C GLN A 601 -15.60 2.47 -12.36
N TYR A 602 -15.87 1.30 -12.94
CA TYR A 602 -17.20 0.94 -13.39
C TYR A 602 -18.16 0.73 -12.20
N PHE A 603 -17.70 0.05 -11.14
CA PHE A 603 -18.44 -0.08 -9.89
C PHE A 603 -18.87 1.29 -9.34
N ALA A 604 -17.93 2.24 -9.24
CA ALA A 604 -18.25 3.57 -8.75
C ALA A 604 -19.20 4.37 -9.65
N TYR A 605 -19.16 4.15 -10.97
CA TYR A 605 -20.11 4.72 -11.91
C TYR A 605 -21.54 4.17 -11.70
N MET A 606 -21.66 2.88 -11.39
CA MET A 606 -22.94 2.21 -11.11
C MET A 606 -23.52 2.53 -9.72
N HIS A 607 -22.69 3.00 -8.79
CA HIS A 607 -23.06 3.30 -7.41
C HIS A 607 -22.93 4.80 -7.06
N PRO A 608 -23.75 5.69 -7.65
CA PRO A 608 -23.65 7.13 -7.41
C PRO A 608 -23.99 7.55 -5.97
N GLU A 609 -24.61 6.67 -5.18
CA GLU A 609 -24.97 6.87 -3.77
C GLU A 609 -23.78 7.05 -2.81
N TYR A 610 -22.57 6.70 -3.23
CA TYR A 610 -21.35 6.90 -2.43
C TYR A 610 -20.56 8.10 -2.95
N ASP A 611 -20.00 8.88 -2.04
CA ASP A 611 -19.08 9.97 -2.40
C ASP A 611 -17.63 9.49 -2.45
N TYR A 612 -17.33 8.37 -1.78
CA TYR A 612 -15.99 7.82 -1.64
C TYR A 612 -15.99 6.30 -1.67
N PHE A 613 -14.85 5.74 -2.05
CA PHE A 613 -14.68 4.31 -2.22
C PHE A 613 -13.31 3.90 -1.72
N TRP A 614 -13.26 2.94 -0.81
CA TRP A 614 -12.04 2.19 -0.51
C TRP A 614 -11.95 1.00 -1.45
N GLN A 615 -10.85 0.89 -2.18
CA GLN A 615 -10.42 -0.36 -2.78
C GLN A 615 -9.62 -1.11 -1.72
N TRP A 616 -10.05 -2.32 -1.36
CA TRP A 616 -9.46 -3.11 -0.28
C TRP A 616 -9.08 -4.52 -0.77
N GLU A 617 -7.93 -5.02 -0.35
CA GLU A 617 -7.44 -6.34 -0.75
C GLU A 617 -7.81 -7.41 0.29
N MET A 618 -8.16 -8.61 -0.18
CA MET A 618 -8.51 -9.74 0.70
C MET A 618 -7.37 -10.18 1.60
N ASP A 619 -6.12 -9.93 1.24
CA ASP A 619 -4.92 -10.33 1.97
C ASP A 619 -4.38 -9.22 2.90
N VAL A 620 -5.15 -8.15 3.13
CA VAL A 620 -4.86 -7.16 4.18
C VAL A 620 -5.44 -7.62 5.51
N ARG A 621 -4.66 -7.50 6.58
CA ARG A 621 -5.12 -7.68 7.96
C ARG A 621 -4.82 -6.43 8.80
N TYR A 622 -5.71 -6.18 9.77
CA TYR A 622 -5.53 -5.13 10.76
C TYR A 622 -5.85 -5.67 12.16
N THR A 623 -4.90 -5.53 13.08
CA THR A 623 -5.02 -6.02 14.47
C THR A 623 -5.81 -5.08 15.38
N GLY A 624 -6.06 -3.83 14.96
CA GLY A 624 -6.90 -2.87 15.69
C GLY A 624 -8.35 -2.83 15.23
N HIS A 625 -9.04 -1.74 15.54
CA HIS A 625 -10.43 -1.49 15.15
C HIS A 625 -10.53 -0.71 13.83
N TYR A 626 -11.14 -1.29 12.79
CA TYR A 626 -11.23 -0.74 11.43
C TYR A 626 -11.90 0.62 11.35
N TYR A 627 -12.98 0.85 12.10
CA TYR A 627 -13.62 2.18 12.10
C TYR A 627 -12.71 3.27 12.65
N ASP A 628 -11.88 2.95 13.64
CA ASP A 628 -10.92 3.88 14.22
C ASP A 628 -9.84 4.23 13.18
N LEU A 629 -9.28 3.20 12.52
CA LEU A 629 -8.33 3.35 11.43
C LEU A 629 -8.87 4.22 10.30
N PHE A 630 -10.04 3.88 9.75
CA PHE A 630 -10.58 4.54 8.57
C PHE A 630 -10.94 5.99 8.87
N SER A 631 -11.66 6.24 9.98
CA SER A 631 -12.07 7.59 10.35
C SER A 631 -10.87 8.50 10.65
N LYS A 632 -9.82 7.98 11.30
CA LYS A 632 -8.61 8.74 11.61
C LYS A 632 -7.75 9.03 10.38
N LEU A 633 -7.60 8.07 9.48
CA LEU A 633 -6.98 8.31 8.16
C LEU A 633 -7.73 9.40 7.38
N GLU A 634 -9.06 9.35 7.36
CA GLU A 634 -9.90 10.35 6.69
C GLU A 634 -9.80 11.73 7.34
N ASN A 635 -9.82 11.81 8.67
CA ASN A 635 -9.71 13.05 9.42
C ASN A 635 -8.34 13.71 9.20
N TRP A 636 -7.26 12.95 9.38
CA TRP A 636 -5.91 13.45 9.13
C TRP A 636 -5.72 13.91 7.68
N ALA A 637 -6.23 13.15 6.72
CA ALA A 637 -6.18 13.51 5.30
C ALA A 637 -6.93 14.82 5.02
N ARG A 638 -8.07 15.05 5.67
CA ARG A 638 -8.86 16.29 5.56
C ARG A 638 -8.07 17.51 6.03
N ASP A 639 -7.23 17.35 7.04
CA ASP A 639 -6.46 18.43 7.64
C ASP A 639 -5.18 18.77 6.86
N GLN A 640 -4.77 17.91 5.92
CA GLN A 640 -3.57 18.17 5.12
C GLN A 640 -3.73 19.34 4.12
N PRO A 641 -2.81 20.32 4.11
CA PRO A 641 -2.79 21.37 3.10
C PRO A 641 -2.20 20.87 1.78
N ARG A 642 -2.69 21.39 0.65
CA ARG A 642 -2.17 21.09 -0.70
C ARG A 642 -0.76 21.61 -0.94
N LYS A 643 -0.36 22.67 -0.22
CA LYS A 643 1.00 23.23 -0.30
C LYS A 643 2.04 22.23 0.22
N GLY A 644 2.99 21.87 -0.64
CA GLY A 644 4.05 20.90 -0.31
C GLY A 644 3.56 19.45 -0.21
N LEU A 645 2.31 19.18 -0.61
CA LEU A 645 1.67 17.88 -0.37
C LEU A 645 2.34 16.76 -1.16
N TRP A 646 2.58 16.97 -2.44
CA TRP A 646 3.24 15.99 -3.31
C TRP A 646 4.68 15.72 -2.89
N GLU A 647 5.37 16.74 -2.38
CA GLU A 647 6.72 16.60 -1.85
C GLU A 647 6.72 15.72 -0.59
N ARG A 648 5.81 15.95 0.36
CA ARG A 648 5.68 15.08 1.55
C ARG A 648 5.27 13.65 1.18
N ASN A 649 4.29 13.49 0.29
CA ASN A 649 3.78 12.18 -0.11
C ASN A 649 4.82 11.30 -0.78
N SER A 650 5.85 11.89 -1.40
CA SER A 650 6.90 11.16 -2.14
C SER A 650 8.03 10.64 -1.26
N ARG A 651 7.84 10.55 0.07
CA ARG A 651 8.89 10.22 1.05
C ARG A 651 8.35 9.29 2.13
N PHE A 652 9.20 8.40 2.61
CA PHE A 652 8.96 7.65 3.84
C PHE A 652 9.26 8.53 5.05
N TYR A 653 8.37 8.55 6.04
CA TYR A 653 8.55 9.28 7.29
C TYR A 653 9.07 8.35 8.38
N PHE A 654 10.30 8.57 8.86
CA PHE A 654 10.94 7.86 9.95
C PHE A 654 11.02 8.77 11.18
N PRO A 655 10.15 8.64 12.20
CA PRO A 655 10.12 9.56 13.34
C PRO A 655 11.46 9.66 14.08
N SER A 656 12.16 8.53 14.24
CA SER A 656 13.47 8.47 14.93
C SER A 656 14.60 9.22 14.22
N VAL A 657 14.44 9.54 12.93
CA VAL A 657 15.44 10.26 12.11
C VAL A 657 14.96 11.66 11.75
N HIS A 658 13.68 11.81 11.41
CA HIS A 658 13.11 13.06 10.90
C HIS A 658 12.53 13.95 12.01
N GLY A 659 12.36 13.45 13.24
CA GLY A 659 11.73 14.18 14.32
C GLY A 659 10.21 14.22 14.17
N SER A 660 9.60 15.36 14.50
CA SER A 660 8.14 15.54 14.40
C SER A 660 7.65 15.56 12.95
N TRP A 661 6.32 15.48 12.77
CA TRP A 661 5.71 15.61 11.44
C TRP A 661 5.94 17.00 10.83
N GLU A 662 5.98 18.04 11.67
CA GLU A 662 6.31 19.40 11.28
C GLU A 662 7.76 19.51 10.80
N ASP A 663 8.70 18.91 11.51
CA ASP A 663 10.12 18.89 11.14
C ASP A 663 10.32 18.17 9.80
N PHE A 664 9.69 17.00 9.65
CA PHE A 664 9.66 16.27 8.38
C PHE A 664 9.07 17.10 7.24
N SER A 665 7.96 17.79 7.50
CA SER A 665 7.28 18.64 6.52
C SER A 665 8.16 19.82 6.07
N GLN A 666 8.89 20.43 7.00
CA GLN A 666 9.85 21.49 6.68
C GLN A 666 11.07 20.94 5.92
N MET A 667 11.59 19.80 6.33
CA MET A 667 12.69 19.12 5.65
C MET A 667 12.32 18.81 4.19
N ALA A 668 11.15 18.20 3.95
CA ALA A 668 10.68 17.88 2.60
C ALA A 668 10.57 19.13 1.73
N ARG A 669 10.08 20.24 2.28
CA ARG A 669 10.04 21.54 1.58
C ARG A 669 11.44 22.03 1.21
N VAL A 670 12.36 22.05 2.17
CA VAL A 670 13.74 22.55 1.95
C VAL A 670 14.46 21.70 0.92
N GLN A 671 14.42 20.38 1.05
CA GLN A 671 15.04 19.45 0.10
C GLN A 671 14.47 19.61 -1.31
N SER A 672 13.16 19.72 -1.46
CA SER A 672 12.55 19.91 -2.78
C SER A 672 12.82 21.29 -3.41
N GLN A 673 12.98 22.34 -2.60
CA GLN A 673 13.27 23.69 -3.11
C GLN A 673 14.75 23.93 -3.41
N MET A 674 15.65 23.41 -2.58
CA MET A 674 17.09 23.65 -2.66
C MET A 674 17.85 22.51 -3.35
N GLY A 675 17.22 21.35 -3.50
CA GLY A 675 17.85 20.11 -3.96
C GLY A 675 18.72 19.46 -2.89
N VAL A 676 19.00 18.17 -3.06
CA VAL A 676 19.94 17.41 -2.21
C VAL A 676 21.08 16.90 -3.07
N VAL A 677 22.33 16.98 -2.57
CA VAL A 677 23.47 16.36 -3.26
C VAL A 677 23.42 14.84 -3.03
N GLY A 678 23.20 14.07 -4.08
CA GLY A 678 23.07 12.62 -4.08
C GLY A 678 23.92 11.98 -5.17
N ALA A 679 24.06 10.66 -5.14
CA ALA A 679 24.89 9.92 -6.10
C ALA A 679 24.50 10.18 -7.58
N ASP A 680 23.26 10.58 -7.82
CA ASP A 680 22.68 10.95 -9.11
C ASP A 680 23.10 12.33 -9.63
N ASN A 681 23.59 13.23 -8.78
CA ASN A 681 23.95 14.60 -9.16
C ASN A 681 25.31 15.11 -8.65
N VAL A 682 26.07 14.31 -7.88
CA VAL A 682 27.41 14.64 -7.37
C VAL A 682 28.39 15.05 -8.48
N TRP A 683 28.33 14.39 -9.63
CA TRP A 683 29.24 14.66 -10.76
C TRP A 683 28.80 15.84 -11.64
N LYS A 684 27.54 16.30 -11.52
CA LYS A 684 26.98 17.40 -12.33
C LYS A 684 27.52 18.78 -11.93
N LYS A 685 28.25 18.90 -10.81
CA LYS A 685 28.87 20.15 -10.34
C LYS A 685 30.38 20.23 -10.59
N VAL A 686 30.98 19.26 -11.30
CA VAL A 686 32.41 19.27 -11.63
C VAL A 686 32.65 20.11 -12.90
N PRO A 687 33.42 21.23 -12.83
CA PRO A 687 33.67 22.07 -14.00
C PRO A 687 34.40 21.28 -15.11
N GLY A 688 33.83 21.23 -16.31
CA GLY A 688 34.45 20.61 -17.50
C GLY A 688 34.02 19.18 -17.81
N LEU A 689 33.02 18.64 -17.11
CA LEU A 689 32.47 17.29 -17.30
C LEU A 689 30.96 17.30 -17.68
N ASP A 690 30.53 18.33 -18.42
CA ASP A 690 29.17 18.40 -18.99
C ASP A 690 29.02 17.37 -20.11
N LEU A 691 28.63 16.15 -19.76
CA LEU A 691 28.43 15.05 -20.71
C LEU A 691 27.21 15.27 -21.64
N ASP A 692 26.28 16.17 -21.28
CA ASP A 692 24.97 16.26 -21.94
C ASP A 692 24.67 17.60 -22.64
N GLY A 693 25.60 18.57 -22.65
CA GLY A 693 25.43 19.84 -23.36
C GLY A 693 24.23 20.72 -22.93
N LYS A 694 23.49 20.32 -21.89
CA LYS A 694 22.42 21.10 -21.26
C LYS A 694 23.05 21.91 -20.11
N SER A 695 22.73 23.21 -20.03
CA SER A 695 23.30 24.10 -19.01
C SER A 695 23.06 23.57 -17.59
N PRO A 696 24.04 23.67 -16.67
CA PRO A 696 23.86 23.24 -15.28
C PRO A 696 22.68 23.93 -14.57
N ASP A 697 22.26 25.11 -15.02
CA ASP A 697 21.14 25.89 -14.46
C ASP A 697 19.73 25.40 -14.85
N ALA A 698 19.59 24.53 -15.86
CA ALA A 698 18.28 24.02 -16.28
C ALA A 698 17.82 22.85 -15.39
N ASP A 699 18.77 22.08 -14.84
CA ASP A 699 18.53 20.90 -14.00
C ASP A 699 18.70 21.17 -12.49
N THR A 700 19.32 22.30 -12.10
CA THR A 700 19.54 22.71 -10.70
C THR A 700 18.48 23.65 -10.13
N LYS A 701 17.51 24.11 -10.94
CA LYS A 701 16.26 24.62 -10.37
C LYS A 701 15.54 23.43 -9.77
N GLY A 702 15.49 23.37 -8.43
CA GLY A 702 14.79 22.33 -7.68
C GLY A 702 13.43 22.03 -8.32
N HIS A 703 12.98 20.77 -8.25
CA HIS A 703 11.74 20.32 -8.88
C HIS A 703 10.64 21.36 -8.62
N ARG A 704 10.04 21.89 -9.71
CA ARG A 704 8.95 22.87 -9.60
C ARG A 704 7.90 22.28 -8.67
N THR A 705 7.73 22.90 -7.49
CA THR A 705 6.79 22.41 -6.49
C THR A 705 5.41 22.29 -7.11
N VAL A 706 4.73 21.18 -6.85
CA VAL A 706 3.43 20.94 -7.49
C VAL A 706 2.38 21.86 -6.84
N TRP A 707 1.79 22.74 -7.64
CA TRP A 707 0.75 23.68 -7.22
C TRP A 707 -0.38 23.68 -8.24
N GLY A 708 -1.42 22.89 -7.94
CA GLY A 708 -2.52 22.63 -8.86
C GLY A 708 -2.22 21.53 -9.88
N PRO A 709 -2.97 21.50 -10.99
CA PRO A 709 -2.88 20.46 -12.01
C PRO A 709 -1.53 20.42 -12.73
N LEU A 710 -0.94 19.23 -12.90
CA LEU A 710 0.28 19.00 -13.68
C LEU A 710 0.02 18.00 -14.81
N ARG A 711 -0.11 18.49 -16.04
CA ARG A 711 -0.61 17.74 -17.22
C ARG A 711 0.50 17.38 -18.21
N SER A 712 0.13 16.57 -19.22
CA SER A 712 0.93 16.37 -20.45
C SER A 712 1.21 17.72 -21.14
N ASN A 713 2.32 17.79 -21.87
CA ASN A 713 2.67 18.96 -22.67
C ASN A 713 1.73 19.16 -23.88
N ASP A 714 1.11 18.08 -24.37
CA ASP A 714 0.14 18.15 -25.47
C ASP A 714 -1.26 18.47 -24.91
N ASP A 715 -1.79 19.64 -25.27
CA ASP A 715 -3.14 20.09 -24.91
C ASP A 715 -4.23 19.13 -25.41
N ASN A 716 -3.98 18.34 -26.47
CA ASN A 716 -4.92 17.34 -26.95
C ASN A 716 -5.09 16.16 -25.98
N ASP A 717 -4.10 15.91 -25.12
CA ASP A 717 -4.19 14.89 -24.08
C ASP A 717 -5.02 15.35 -22.88
N TRP A 718 -5.32 16.65 -22.75
CA TRP A 718 -6.07 17.17 -21.62
C TRP A 718 -7.53 16.71 -21.69
N PHE A 719 -8.11 16.49 -20.51
CA PHE A 719 -9.50 16.06 -20.38
C PHE A 719 -10.25 16.96 -19.40
N GLU A 720 -11.36 17.57 -19.85
CA GLU A 720 -12.24 18.43 -19.05
C GLU A 720 -11.53 19.41 -18.04
N PRO A 721 -10.46 20.14 -18.42
CA PRO A 721 -9.62 20.89 -17.46
C PRO A 721 -10.37 22.03 -16.74
N GLY A 722 -11.54 22.45 -17.24
CA GLY A 722 -12.39 23.46 -16.58
C GLY A 722 -13.07 22.98 -15.30
N ASN A 723 -13.07 21.67 -15.02
CA ASN A 723 -13.63 21.08 -13.79
C ASN A 723 -12.60 21.00 -12.65
N ASP A 724 -11.34 21.34 -12.92
CA ASP A 724 -10.24 21.16 -11.97
C ASP A 724 -10.25 22.25 -10.88
N PRO A 725 -9.84 21.93 -9.64
CA PRO A 725 -9.75 22.91 -8.56
C PRO A 725 -8.73 24.00 -8.89
N VAL A 726 -9.16 25.25 -8.70
CA VAL A 726 -8.32 26.43 -8.89
C VAL A 726 -7.81 26.92 -7.53
N ALA A 727 -6.50 27.11 -7.42
CA ALA A 727 -5.89 27.63 -6.20
C ALA A 727 -6.37 29.08 -5.94
N PRO A 728 -6.81 29.40 -4.71
CA PRO A 728 -7.30 30.74 -4.37
C PRO A 728 -6.16 31.79 -4.33
N THR A 729 -4.92 31.36 -4.11
CA THR A 729 -3.73 32.21 -4.02
C THR A 729 -2.55 31.59 -4.76
N SER A 730 -1.48 32.36 -4.98
CA SER A 730 -0.21 31.80 -5.45
C SER A 730 0.45 30.93 -4.38
N TYR A 731 1.37 30.06 -4.79
CA TYR A 731 2.10 29.16 -3.88
C TYR A 731 2.80 29.93 -2.75
N GLU A 732 3.43 31.07 -3.06
CA GLU A 732 4.20 31.87 -2.10
C GLU A 732 3.28 32.55 -1.07
N LYS A 733 2.09 32.96 -1.49
CA LYS A 733 1.10 33.67 -0.66
C LYS A 733 0.23 32.76 0.19
N ASP A 734 0.12 31.48 -0.16
CA ASP A 734 -0.66 30.52 0.62
C ASP A 734 0.05 30.18 1.94
N HIS A 735 -0.61 30.45 3.06
CA HIS A 735 -0.14 30.07 4.40
C HIS A 735 -0.68 28.69 4.81
N TYR A 736 -0.53 27.70 3.92
CA TYR A 736 -1.01 26.34 4.11
C TYR A 736 -2.52 26.27 4.34
N GLN A 737 -3.30 27.08 3.62
CA GLN A 737 -4.75 27.17 3.80
C GLN A 737 -5.51 26.38 2.73
N TRP A 738 -5.01 26.38 1.49
CA TRP A 738 -5.70 25.68 0.42
C TRP A 738 -5.76 24.16 0.65
N GLY A 739 -6.99 23.64 0.69
CA GLY A 739 -7.29 22.21 0.84
C GLY A 739 -7.44 21.74 2.29
N VAL A 740 -7.21 22.58 3.30
CA VAL A 740 -7.51 22.23 4.69
C VAL A 740 -9.03 22.19 4.88
N GLY A 741 -9.55 21.15 5.53
CA GLY A 741 -11.00 20.92 5.67
C GLY A 741 -11.65 20.25 4.43
N GLU A 742 -10.93 20.17 3.31
CA GLU A 742 -11.34 19.44 2.11
C GLU A 742 -10.98 17.96 2.25
N GLU A 743 -11.94 17.07 2.05
CA GLU A 743 -11.70 15.63 1.95
C GLU A 743 -10.72 15.30 0.81
N ALA A 744 -9.78 14.39 1.04
CA ALA A 744 -8.86 13.96 0.00
C ALA A 744 -9.58 13.16 -1.09
N ASP A 745 -9.19 13.39 -2.35
CA ASP A 745 -9.63 12.60 -3.51
C ASP A 745 -8.94 11.25 -3.59
N TYR A 746 -7.70 11.15 -3.07
CA TYR A 746 -6.92 9.93 -3.04
C TYR A 746 -6.18 9.79 -1.71
N ILE A 747 -6.33 8.66 -1.03
CA ILE A 747 -5.55 8.31 0.18
C ILE A 747 -4.81 7.00 -0.13
N ALA A 748 -3.49 7.08 -0.16
CA ALA A 748 -2.59 5.94 -0.25
C ALA A 748 -2.01 5.60 1.13
N LEU A 749 -1.61 4.34 1.31
CA LEU A 749 -0.93 3.84 2.52
C LEU A 749 0.59 3.65 2.32
N ASN A 750 1.08 3.87 1.10
CA ASN A 750 2.50 3.91 0.77
C ASN A 750 2.85 5.28 0.15
N PRO A 751 4.14 5.65 0.06
CA PRO A 751 4.54 6.88 -0.59
C PRO A 751 4.11 6.95 -2.06
N ILE A 752 3.61 8.11 -2.46
CA ILE A 752 3.23 8.41 -3.84
C ILE A 752 4.48 8.93 -4.58
N PHE A 753 5.24 8.00 -5.15
CA PHE A 753 6.55 8.26 -5.74
C PHE A 753 6.48 8.68 -7.22
N ASN A 754 7.56 9.30 -7.71
CA ASN A 754 7.74 9.55 -9.14
C ASN A 754 8.36 8.31 -9.80
N PRO A 755 7.67 7.61 -10.72
CA PRO A 755 8.24 6.45 -11.41
C PRO A 755 9.28 6.82 -12.47
N GLU A 756 9.39 8.10 -12.86
CA GLU A 756 10.39 8.53 -13.83
C GLU A 756 11.82 8.35 -13.31
N GLY A 757 12.71 7.81 -14.14
CA GLY A 757 14.12 7.60 -13.79
C GLY A 757 14.41 6.40 -12.87
N THR A 758 13.39 5.74 -12.31
CA THR A 758 13.54 4.53 -11.49
C THR A 758 13.77 3.29 -12.36
N SER A 759 14.11 2.15 -11.74
CA SER A 759 14.10 0.83 -12.40
C SER A 759 12.80 0.06 -12.23
N TRP A 760 11.73 0.70 -11.74
CA TRP A 760 10.43 0.05 -11.59
C TRP A 760 9.89 -0.43 -12.94
N GLY A 761 9.63 -1.73 -13.06
CA GLY A 761 9.31 -2.38 -14.33
C GLY A 761 8.01 -1.91 -15.00
N LEU A 762 7.12 -1.30 -14.23
CA LEU A 762 5.81 -0.82 -14.70
C LEU A 762 5.77 0.69 -14.94
N LYS A 763 6.91 1.38 -14.83
CA LYS A 763 6.98 2.84 -15.00
C LYS A 763 6.44 3.29 -16.35
N ASP A 764 6.67 2.52 -17.42
CA ASP A 764 6.30 2.85 -18.79
C ASP A 764 4.93 2.28 -19.22
N ASP A 765 4.21 1.63 -18.29
CA ASP A 765 2.87 1.08 -18.51
C ASP A 765 1.80 2.19 -18.42
N ILE A 766 1.76 3.03 -19.45
CA ILE A 766 0.78 4.11 -19.64
C ILE A 766 0.44 4.28 -21.12
N THR A 767 -0.85 4.36 -21.45
CA THR A 767 -1.33 4.39 -22.84
C THR A 767 -2.33 5.53 -23.06
N GLY A 768 -2.60 5.86 -24.33
CA GLY A 768 -3.56 6.91 -24.73
C GLY A 768 -3.03 8.36 -24.67
N PHE A 769 -1.72 8.56 -24.53
CA PHE A 769 -1.07 9.89 -24.51
C PHE A 769 -0.15 10.07 -25.73
N ASN A 770 0.04 11.33 -26.16
CA ASN A 770 1.02 11.66 -27.16
C ASN A 770 2.44 11.50 -26.59
N ARG A 771 3.25 10.64 -27.22
CA ARG A 771 4.62 10.30 -26.78
C ARG A 771 5.72 11.08 -27.49
N THR A 772 5.39 12.01 -28.39
CA THR A 772 6.39 12.75 -29.20
C THR A 772 7.35 13.58 -28.35
N GLU A 773 6.90 14.12 -27.22
CA GLU A 773 7.72 14.88 -26.27
C GLU A 773 8.09 14.08 -25.00
N GLY A 774 7.92 12.76 -25.04
CA GLY A 774 8.10 11.88 -23.88
C GLY A 774 6.77 11.47 -23.22
N LEU A 775 6.87 10.85 -22.06
CA LEU A 775 5.70 10.38 -21.30
C LEU A 775 5.16 11.50 -20.40
N PRO A 776 3.84 11.53 -20.12
CA PRO A 776 3.28 12.56 -19.25
C PRO A 776 3.82 12.44 -17.81
N PRO A 777 3.70 13.51 -17.00
CA PRO A 777 4.00 13.46 -15.58
C PRO A 777 3.20 12.35 -14.89
N ARG A 778 3.85 11.55 -14.04
CA ARG A 778 3.24 10.37 -13.42
C ARG A 778 3.53 10.31 -11.92
N ARG A 779 2.65 9.63 -11.21
CA ARG A 779 2.81 9.27 -9.79
C ARG A 779 2.29 7.86 -9.59
N ALA A 780 3.03 7.08 -8.81
CA ALA A 780 2.71 5.69 -8.52
C ALA A 780 2.77 5.41 -7.01
N ASN A 781 2.07 4.37 -6.60
CA ASN A 781 2.01 3.89 -5.23
C ASN A 781 1.84 2.37 -5.23
N ILE A 782 2.82 1.63 -4.70
CA ILE A 782 2.75 0.17 -4.63
C ILE A 782 1.70 -0.25 -3.58
N ILE A 783 0.97 -1.33 -3.86
CA ILE A 783 -0.25 -1.80 -3.20
C ILE A 783 -1.47 -0.96 -3.63
N THR A 784 -2.50 -1.63 -4.15
CA THR A 784 -3.68 -0.93 -4.70
C THR A 784 -4.69 -0.52 -3.63
N THR A 785 -4.53 -0.98 -2.39
CA THR A 785 -5.34 -0.58 -1.23
C THR A 785 -5.29 0.93 -1.03
N SER A 786 -6.40 1.61 -1.32
CA SER A 786 -6.50 3.06 -1.32
C SER A 786 -7.94 3.56 -1.25
N ARG A 787 -8.13 4.78 -0.75
CA ARG A 787 -9.42 5.49 -0.86
C ARG A 787 -9.39 6.39 -2.08
N MET A 788 -10.47 6.41 -2.84
CA MET A 788 -10.70 7.30 -3.96
C MET A 788 -12.04 8.03 -3.82
N SER A 789 -12.11 9.29 -4.24
CA SER A 789 -13.38 10.02 -4.37
C SER A 789 -14.16 9.55 -5.59
N ARG A 790 -15.49 9.66 -5.55
CA ARG A 790 -16.33 9.42 -6.73
C ARG A 790 -15.92 10.32 -7.89
N ARG A 791 -15.52 11.56 -7.60
CA ARG A 791 -15.00 12.51 -8.60
C ARG A 791 -13.78 11.92 -9.32
N LEU A 792 -12.77 11.47 -8.57
CA LEU A 792 -11.58 10.85 -9.15
C LEU A 792 -11.93 9.62 -9.99
N LEU A 793 -12.72 8.69 -9.46
CA LEU A 793 -13.12 7.47 -10.19
C LEU A 793 -13.96 7.75 -11.44
N THR A 794 -14.83 8.75 -11.39
CA THR A 794 -15.63 9.17 -12.56
C THR A 794 -14.76 9.83 -13.61
N THR A 795 -13.79 10.66 -13.20
CA THR A 795 -12.78 11.23 -14.12
C THR A 795 -11.96 10.12 -14.78
N MET A 796 -11.45 9.17 -13.99
CA MET A 796 -10.74 7.99 -14.49
C MET A 796 -11.59 7.19 -15.49
N HIS A 797 -12.84 6.86 -15.13
CA HIS A 797 -13.79 6.15 -15.99
C HIS A 797 -13.96 6.85 -17.35
N LYS A 798 -14.19 8.16 -17.34
CA LYS A 798 -14.37 8.95 -18.56
C LYS A 798 -13.08 9.05 -19.40
N MET A 799 -11.92 9.25 -18.77
CA MET A 799 -10.63 9.30 -19.48
C MET A 799 -10.34 7.97 -20.17
N THR A 800 -10.54 6.85 -19.47
CA THR A 800 -10.38 5.51 -20.03
C THR A 800 -11.39 5.24 -21.16
N ALA A 801 -12.66 5.65 -20.99
CA ALA A 801 -13.71 5.43 -21.99
C ALA A 801 -13.56 6.32 -23.25
N PHE A 802 -13.26 7.62 -23.09
CA PHE A 802 -13.28 8.59 -24.20
C PHE A 802 -11.90 8.89 -24.78
N LYS A 803 -10.87 9.03 -23.95
CA LYS A 803 -9.50 9.34 -24.39
C LYS A 803 -8.64 8.09 -24.58
N LYS A 804 -9.11 6.92 -24.12
CA LYS A 804 -8.35 5.66 -24.11
C LYS A 804 -7.07 5.78 -23.27
N GLN A 805 -7.07 6.72 -22.34
CA GLN A 805 -5.97 6.95 -21.41
C GLN A 805 -6.11 6.01 -20.22
N PHE A 806 -5.03 5.30 -19.93
CA PHE A 806 -4.97 4.35 -18.83
C PHE A 806 -3.52 4.09 -18.44
N ALA A 807 -3.30 3.63 -17.21
CA ALA A 807 -2.01 3.20 -16.71
C ALA A 807 -2.18 2.01 -15.77
N PHE A 808 -1.08 1.38 -15.38
CA PHE A 808 -1.09 0.33 -14.36
C PHE A 808 -1.87 0.75 -13.09
N PRO A 809 -2.64 -0.14 -12.42
CA PRO A 809 -3.51 0.21 -11.29
C PRO A 809 -2.85 0.96 -10.13
N GLU A 810 -1.58 0.68 -9.87
CA GLU A 810 -0.78 1.37 -8.84
C GLU A 810 -0.34 2.79 -9.26
N MET A 811 -0.41 3.10 -10.55
CA MET A 811 -0.03 4.40 -11.13
C MET A 811 -1.24 5.25 -11.51
N TRP A 812 -2.34 4.63 -11.94
CA TRP A 812 -3.45 5.33 -12.57
C TRP A 812 -4.18 6.34 -11.66
N PRO A 813 -4.66 5.98 -10.45
CA PRO A 813 -5.38 6.93 -9.60
C PRO A 813 -4.54 8.15 -9.19
N ALA A 814 -3.28 7.91 -8.78
CA ALA A 814 -2.37 8.96 -8.36
C ALA A 814 -1.96 9.87 -9.54
N THR A 815 -1.79 9.31 -10.74
CA THR A 815 -1.48 10.08 -11.95
C THR A 815 -2.66 10.94 -12.38
N VAL A 816 -3.88 10.42 -12.38
CA VAL A 816 -5.07 11.23 -12.69
C VAL A 816 -5.27 12.34 -11.64
N ALA A 817 -5.06 12.04 -10.35
CA ALA A 817 -5.13 13.05 -9.31
C ALA A 817 -4.08 14.17 -9.52
N LEU A 818 -2.87 13.83 -9.97
CA LEU A 818 -1.83 14.80 -10.33
C LEU A 818 -2.26 15.66 -11.54
N HIS A 819 -2.76 15.03 -12.61
CA HIS A 819 -3.16 15.72 -13.84
C HIS A 819 -4.30 16.70 -13.65
N HIS A 820 -5.22 16.40 -12.73
CA HIS A 820 -6.36 17.25 -12.40
C HIS A 820 -6.14 18.14 -11.17
N GLY A 821 -4.97 18.06 -10.52
CA GLY A 821 -4.69 18.84 -9.31
C GLY A 821 -5.61 18.49 -8.15
N TYR A 822 -6.11 17.26 -8.08
CA TYR A 822 -6.92 16.74 -6.98
C TYR A 822 -6.08 16.51 -5.72
N LYS A 823 -6.74 16.43 -4.55
CA LYS A 823 -6.03 16.29 -3.27
C LYS A 823 -5.66 14.83 -3.06
N ALA A 824 -4.41 14.47 -3.30
CA ALA A 824 -3.86 13.14 -3.03
C ALA A 824 -2.97 13.18 -1.80
N VAL A 825 -3.14 12.24 -0.87
CA VAL A 825 -2.33 12.13 0.36
C VAL A 825 -1.76 10.72 0.50
N SER A 826 -0.54 10.62 1.04
CA SER A 826 0.01 9.37 1.56
C SER A 826 -0.06 9.42 3.08
N ALA A 827 -0.86 8.55 3.68
CA ALA A 827 -1.06 8.55 5.12
C ALA A 827 0.06 7.79 5.83
N PRO A 828 0.78 8.41 6.80
CA PRO A 828 1.95 7.81 7.44
C PRO A 828 1.55 6.81 8.54
N HIS A 829 0.89 5.71 8.17
CA HIS A 829 0.52 4.70 9.14
C HIS A 829 1.75 3.96 9.70
N PRO A 830 1.72 3.49 10.96
CA PRO A 830 2.82 2.72 11.53
C PRO A 830 3.15 1.47 10.70
N VAL A 831 4.42 1.34 10.31
CA VAL A 831 4.98 0.16 9.62
C VAL A 831 6.17 -0.35 10.40
N PHE A 832 6.19 -1.66 10.64
CA PHE A 832 7.20 -2.34 11.44
C PHE A 832 8.18 -3.11 10.56
N VAL A 833 9.36 -3.40 11.09
CA VAL A 833 10.44 -4.11 10.39
C VAL A 833 10.83 -5.38 11.15
N ASP A 834 11.27 -6.43 10.45
CA ASP A 834 11.66 -7.71 11.04
C ASP A 834 13.07 -7.72 11.67
N ARG A 835 13.91 -6.73 11.36
CA ARG A 835 15.34 -6.69 11.70
C ARG A 835 15.76 -5.36 12.29
N SER A 836 16.81 -5.40 13.09
CA SER A 836 17.40 -4.25 13.77
C SER A 836 18.34 -3.44 12.85
N TRP A 837 17.77 -2.76 11.85
CA TRP A 837 18.52 -1.85 11.00
C TRP A 837 18.93 -0.58 11.76
N PRO A 838 20.11 -0.01 11.50
CA PRO A 838 20.37 1.36 11.91
C PRO A 838 19.37 2.30 11.23
N THR A 839 18.64 3.10 12.00
CA THR A 839 17.47 3.84 11.48
C THR A 839 17.87 4.89 10.46
N ALA A 840 18.99 5.59 10.70
CA ALA A 840 19.54 6.57 9.75
C ALA A 840 19.91 5.94 8.41
N TYR A 841 20.51 4.74 8.42
CA TYR A 841 20.85 4.00 7.21
C TYR A 841 19.59 3.55 6.45
N MET A 842 18.60 3.03 7.17
CA MET A 842 17.32 2.62 6.57
C MET A 842 16.60 3.81 5.93
N ALA A 843 16.50 4.94 6.63
CA ALA A 843 15.89 6.17 6.11
C ALA A 843 16.61 6.67 4.84
N GLN A 844 17.95 6.63 4.83
CA GLN A 844 18.74 6.98 3.66
C GLN A 844 18.46 6.04 2.48
N VAL A 845 18.37 4.72 2.69
CA VAL A 845 18.08 3.74 1.64
C VAL A 845 16.68 3.95 1.04
N TYR A 846 15.69 4.22 1.89
CA TYR A 846 14.28 4.34 1.50
C TYR A 846 13.98 5.67 0.79
N ASN A 847 14.66 6.75 1.20
CA ASN A 847 14.54 8.08 0.61
C ASN A 847 15.77 8.44 -0.26
N ASN A 848 16.34 7.45 -0.95
CA ASN A 848 17.52 7.62 -1.81
C ASN A 848 17.20 8.07 -3.24
N GLY A 849 15.96 8.51 -3.47
CA GLY A 849 15.49 9.06 -4.72
C GLY A 849 15.98 10.50 -4.94
N ARG A 850 15.50 11.12 -6.01
CA ARG A 850 15.84 12.49 -6.37
C ARG A 850 15.42 13.46 -5.25
N ASP A 851 16.32 14.36 -4.87
CA ASP A 851 16.09 15.37 -3.82
C ASP A 851 15.59 14.80 -2.49
N GLY A 852 16.00 13.57 -2.13
CA GLY A 852 15.57 12.89 -0.90
C GLY A 852 14.13 12.36 -0.94
N SER A 853 13.53 12.22 -2.14
CA SER A 853 12.29 11.47 -2.33
C SER A 853 12.56 9.95 -2.37
N SER A 854 11.52 9.12 -2.42
CA SER A 854 11.65 7.67 -2.58
C SER A 854 11.74 7.22 -4.05
N GLY A 855 11.48 8.12 -5.01
CA GLY A 855 11.49 7.85 -6.45
C GLY A 855 12.26 8.90 -7.26
N GLY A 856 11.97 9.00 -8.56
CA GLY A 856 12.52 10.07 -9.40
C GLY A 856 13.99 9.92 -9.80
N SER A 857 14.65 8.81 -9.43
CA SER A 857 16.04 8.52 -9.77
C SER A 857 16.31 7.02 -9.85
N ARG A 858 17.44 6.63 -10.44
CA ARG A 858 17.90 5.23 -10.53
C ARG A 858 18.22 4.61 -9.16
N THR A 859 18.50 5.45 -8.16
CA THR A 859 18.79 5.03 -6.79
C THR A 859 17.55 4.86 -5.93
N SER A 860 16.36 5.14 -6.48
CA SER A 860 15.04 4.83 -5.93
C SER A 860 14.96 3.46 -5.29
N ILE A 861 14.20 3.37 -4.19
CA ILE A 861 13.87 2.10 -3.55
C ILE A 861 12.96 1.23 -4.43
N PHE A 862 12.10 1.86 -5.25
CA PHE A 862 11.20 1.20 -6.19
C PHE A 862 11.93 0.76 -7.48
N GLY A 863 11.72 -0.48 -7.90
CA GLY A 863 12.51 -1.21 -8.91
C GLY A 863 13.45 -2.25 -8.30
N ASP A 864 14.69 -2.32 -8.79
CA ASP A 864 15.68 -3.35 -8.41
C ASP A 864 16.00 -3.40 -6.90
N ARG A 865 15.63 -2.36 -6.14
CA ARG A 865 15.94 -2.20 -4.71
C ARG A 865 14.78 -2.56 -3.78
N GLU A 866 13.65 -3.00 -4.32
CA GLU A 866 12.46 -3.35 -3.54
C GLU A 866 12.68 -4.48 -2.53
N HIS A 867 13.70 -5.31 -2.74
CA HIS A 867 14.15 -6.33 -1.79
C HIS A 867 14.43 -5.79 -0.38
N ASN A 868 14.76 -4.50 -0.23
CA ASN A 868 14.97 -3.86 1.07
C ASN A 868 13.67 -3.66 1.87
N MET A 869 12.50 -3.88 1.25
CA MET A 869 11.17 -3.78 1.87
C MET A 869 10.57 -5.15 2.26
N HIS A 870 11.23 -6.27 1.96
CA HIS A 870 10.73 -7.62 2.27
C HIS A 870 10.53 -7.86 3.77
N GLY A 871 11.24 -7.10 4.61
CA GLY A 871 11.14 -7.16 6.07
C GLY A 871 10.04 -6.28 6.68
N LEU A 872 9.23 -5.57 5.88
CA LEU A 872 8.21 -4.64 6.39
C LEU A 872 6.90 -5.33 6.73
N SER A 873 6.12 -4.80 7.67
CA SER A 873 4.75 -5.26 7.93
C SER A 873 3.78 -4.91 6.78
N TRP A 874 4.17 -3.99 5.89
CA TRP A 874 3.34 -3.50 4.79
C TRP A 874 4.16 -3.43 3.49
N PHE A 875 4.14 -4.52 2.71
CA PHE A 875 4.74 -4.58 1.37
C PHE A 875 4.23 -5.82 0.62
N TYR A 876 3.94 -5.73 -0.69
CA TYR A 876 3.31 -6.83 -1.44
C TYR A 876 4.09 -8.16 -1.42
N ASN A 877 5.41 -8.09 -1.30
CA ASN A 877 6.30 -9.25 -1.19
C ASN A 877 6.97 -9.32 0.19
N SER A 878 6.23 -9.00 1.25
CA SER A 878 6.72 -9.12 2.63
C SER A 878 6.79 -10.58 3.07
N GLY A 879 7.97 -10.99 3.57
CA GLY A 879 8.13 -12.24 4.31
C GLY A 879 7.81 -12.10 5.81
N PHE A 880 7.69 -10.87 6.32
CA PHE A 880 7.49 -10.59 7.73
C PHE A 880 6.01 -10.63 8.14
N ALA A 881 5.17 -9.86 7.44
CA ALA A 881 3.74 -9.74 7.71
C ALA A 881 3.00 -11.11 7.82
N PRO A 882 3.16 -12.06 6.86
CA PRO A 882 2.49 -13.35 6.94
C PRO A 882 2.94 -14.20 8.13
N ASN A 883 4.20 -14.06 8.56
CA ASN A 883 4.80 -14.88 9.62
C ASN A 883 4.44 -14.36 11.02
N VAL A 884 4.48 -13.04 11.22
CA VAL A 884 4.07 -12.43 12.50
C VAL A 884 2.58 -12.64 12.77
N TYR A 885 1.74 -12.53 11.74
CA TYR A 885 0.30 -12.75 11.86
C TYR A 885 -0.05 -14.20 12.25
N ARG A 886 0.55 -15.19 11.55
CA ARG A 886 0.34 -16.61 11.88
C ARG A 886 0.74 -16.95 13.31
N ARG A 887 1.88 -16.42 13.77
CA ARG A 887 2.33 -16.62 15.15
C ARG A 887 1.39 -15.94 16.15
N TRP A 888 0.87 -14.75 15.84
CA TRP A 888 -0.13 -14.08 16.67
C TRP A 888 -1.46 -14.87 16.78
N LEU A 889 -1.86 -15.55 15.71
CA LEU A 889 -2.96 -16.53 15.73
C LEU A 889 -2.65 -17.81 16.51
N GLY A 890 -1.43 -17.96 17.04
CA GLY A 890 -0.99 -19.13 17.82
C GLY A 890 -0.47 -20.28 16.96
N LEU A 891 -0.14 -20.06 15.68
CA LEU A 891 0.40 -21.09 14.79
C LEU A 891 1.93 -21.19 14.89
N ARG A 892 2.46 -22.37 14.56
CA ARG A 892 3.90 -22.59 14.39
C ARG A 892 4.35 -22.16 13.00
N VAL A 893 5.46 -21.43 12.95
CA VAL A 893 6.11 -21.02 11.70
C VAL A 893 7.60 -21.34 11.83
N ASN A 894 8.13 -22.13 10.90
CA ASN A 894 9.52 -22.62 10.92
C ASN A 894 9.87 -23.39 12.22
N ASN A 895 8.92 -24.17 12.75
CA ASN A 895 9.00 -24.87 14.04
C ASN A 895 9.02 -23.98 15.30
N ASP A 896 8.91 -22.66 15.14
CA ASP A 896 8.86 -21.71 16.25
C ASP A 896 7.43 -21.26 16.56
N GLY A 897 7.15 -20.97 17.83
CA GLY A 897 5.84 -20.54 18.32
C GLY A 897 4.89 -21.70 18.66
N GLY A 898 3.59 -21.43 18.57
CA GLY A 898 2.53 -22.37 18.93
C GLY A 898 2.19 -22.41 20.41
N GLU A 899 1.20 -23.23 20.76
CA GLU A 899 0.65 -23.33 22.12
C GLU A 899 1.71 -23.63 23.19
N GLU A 900 2.61 -24.59 22.94
CA GLU A 900 3.67 -24.93 23.90
C GLU A 900 4.57 -23.73 24.21
N PHE A 901 4.88 -22.91 23.19
CA PHE A 901 5.67 -21.69 23.34
C PHE A 901 4.91 -20.63 24.15
N GLU A 902 3.61 -20.49 23.97
CA GLU A 902 2.79 -19.53 24.74
C GLU A 902 2.61 -19.98 26.20
N ALA A 903 2.50 -21.28 26.44
CA ALA A 903 2.11 -21.85 27.74
C ALA A 903 3.29 -22.24 28.65
N THR A 904 4.41 -22.70 28.09
CA THR A 904 5.50 -23.33 28.85
C THR A 904 6.80 -22.55 28.72
N GLU A 905 7.42 -22.23 29.86
CA GLU A 905 8.76 -21.64 29.91
C GLU A 905 9.82 -22.75 29.77
N ASP A 906 10.63 -22.68 28.72
CA ASP A 906 11.81 -23.50 28.50
C ASP A 906 13.07 -22.77 28.98
N LYS A 907 13.52 -23.10 30.20
CA LYS A 907 14.72 -22.49 30.83
C LYS A 907 16.03 -22.90 30.17
N SER A 908 16.03 -23.93 29.32
CA SER A 908 17.22 -24.36 28.58
C SER A 908 17.57 -23.38 27.46
N LYS A 909 16.58 -22.64 26.96
CA LYS A 909 16.73 -21.64 25.92
C LYS A 909 17.24 -20.32 26.50
N LYS A 910 18.40 -19.87 26.01
CA LYS A 910 19.07 -18.60 26.42
C LYS A 910 19.76 -17.89 25.25
N GLY A 911 19.43 -18.25 24.02
CA GLY A 911 20.07 -17.73 22.80
C GLY A 911 19.26 -16.64 22.11
N LYS A 912 19.85 -16.03 21.08
CA LYS A 912 19.16 -15.13 20.14
C LYS A 912 18.36 -15.93 19.11
N GLY A 913 17.30 -15.32 18.59
CA GLY A 913 16.34 -15.85 17.62
C GLY A 913 15.07 -16.37 18.29
N VAL A 914 13.96 -16.29 17.54
CA VAL A 914 12.62 -16.72 18.00
C VAL A 914 12.62 -18.14 18.56
N GLY A 915 13.30 -19.08 17.89
CA GLY A 915 13.42 -20.46 18.36
C GLY A 915 14.18 -20.66 19.66
N ASN A 916 14.98 -19.68 20.09
CA ASN A 916 15.76 -19.68 21.34
C ASN A 916 15.14 -18.78 22.43
N MET A 917 13.96 -18.22 22.20
CA MET A 917 13.18 -17.57 23.24
C MET A 917 12.62 -18.62 24.22
N ARG A 918 12.54 -18.26 25.51
CA ARG A 918 12.07 -19.18 26.56
C ARG A 918 10.60 -19.56 26.44
N GLY A 919 9.76 -18.70 25.85
CA GLY A 919 8.31 -18.90 25.87
C GLY A 919 7.71 -18.79 27.28
N GLY A 920 6.47 -19.22 27.45
CA GLY A 920 5.71 -19.16 28.70
C GLY A 920 5.16 -17.78 29.04
N GLU A 921 5.29 -16.80 28.13
CA GLU A 921 4.85 -15.41 28.34
C GLU A 921 3.34 -15.22 28.07
N GLY A 922 2.59 -16.27 27.71
CA GLY A 922 1.20 -16.18 27.29
C GLY A 922 1.04 -15.88 25.80
N ARG A 923 -0.19 -15.57 25.38
CA ARG A 923 -0.49 -15.27 23.97
C ARG A 923 0.20 -13.99 23.51
N MET A 924 0.57 -13.95 22.24
CA MET A 924 1.06 -12.72 21.63
C MET A 924 0.02 -11.60 21.69
N CYS A 925 0.50 -10.37 21.87
CA CYS A 925 -0.31 -9.16 21.85
C CYS A 925 0.33 -8.14 20.91
N LEU A 926 -0.40 -7.74 19.87
CA LEU A 926 0.10 -6.79 18.87
C LEU A 926 -0.64 -5.46 19.01
N PRO A 927 0.05 -4.31 18.90
CA PRO A 927 -0.63 -3.03 18.79
C PRO A 927 -1.41 -2.98 17.46
N PRO A 928 -2.30 -2.00 17.27
CA PRO A 928 -2.95 -1.78 15.98
C PRO A 928 -1.94 -1.56 14.87
N MET A 929 -1.86 -2.49 13.93
CA MET A 929 -0.92 -2.47 12.82
C MET A 929 -1.53 -3.10 11.58
N LEU A 930 -1.16 -2.57 10.42
CA LEU A 930 -1.50 -3.14 9.13
C LEU A 930 -0.47 -4.20 8.72
N LEU A 931 -0.96 -5.32 8.19
CA LEU A 931 -0.20 -6.48 7.78
C LEU A 931 -0.57 -6.84 6.34
N HIS A 932 0.41 -6.80 5.45
CA HIS A 932 0.25 -7.17 4.04
C HIS A 932 1.53 -7.77 3.45
N PRO A 933 1.45 -8.89 2.71
CA PRO A 933 0.25 -9.71 2.49
C PRO A 933 0.05 -10.76 3.59
N VAL A 934 -1.21 -11.15 3.83
CA VAL A 934 -1.59 -12.33 4.59
C VAL A 934 -2.47 -13.21 3.72
N LYS A 935 -1.88 -14.29 3.18
CA LYS A 935 -2.54 -15.26 2.32
C LYS A 935 -2.50 -16.64 2.95
N GLU A 936 -3.44 -17.52 2.62
CA GLU A 936 -3.42 -18.96 2.96
C GLU A 936 -3.16 -19.25 4.45
N VAL A 937 -4.04 -18.72 5.31
CA VAL A 937 -3.98 -18.97 6.74
C VAL A 937 -4.81 -20.20 7.08
N ASP A 938 -4.11 -21.31 7.32
CA ASP A 938 -4.73 -22.59 7.66
C ASP A 938 -4.87 -22.71 9.18
N LEU A 939 -6.06 -22.38 9.67
CA LEU A 939 -6.43 -22.62 11.06
C LEU A 939 -6.87 -24.07 11.23
N PRO A 940 -6.37 -24.80 12.25
CA PRO A 940 -6.86 -26.14 12.54
C PRO A 940 -8.36 -26.10 12.89
N VAL A 941 -9.19 -26.59 11.97
CA VAL A 941 -10.64 -26.73 12.20
C VAL A 941 -10.86 -27.99 13.03
N GLU A 942 -11.52 -27.84 14.16
CA GLU A 942 -11.76 -28.94 15.07
C GLU A 942 -12.94 -29.79 14.60
N ALA A 943 -12.67 -31.08 14.34
CA ALA A 943 -13.71 -32.01 13.94
C ALA A 943 -14.64 -32.30 15.13
N PRO A 944 -15.97 -32.38 14.93
CA PRO A 944 -16.88 -32.80 15.98
C PRO A 944 -16.48 -34.18 16.51
N LYS A 945 -16.54 -34.38 17.83
CA LYS A 945 -16.23 -35.68 18.44
C LYS A 945 -17.12 -36.76 17.80
N PRO A 946 -16.54 -37.84 17.22
CA PRO A 946 -17.33 -38.91 16.64
C PRO A 946 -18.18 -39.57 17.74
N GLY A 947 -19.50 -39.57 17.55
CA GLY A 947 -20.47 -40.20 18.47
C GLY A 947 -21.41 -39.25 19.24
N THR A 948 -21.48 -37.96 18.92
CA THR A 948 -22.49 -37.03 19.46
C THR A 948 -23.61 -36.68 18.47
N ASP A 949 -23.69 -37.39 17.36
CA ASP A 949 -24.82 -37.28 16.43
C ASP A 949 -25.98 -38.11 17.03
N GLY A 950 -26.74 -37.49 17.94
CA GLY A 950 -27.91 -38.13 18.57
C GLY A 950 -28.30 -37.69 19.98
N GLN A 951 -27.61 -36.74 20.60
CA GLN A 951 -28.13 -36.10 21.82
C GLN A 951 -28.32 -34.61 21.56
N GLU A 952 -29.54 -34.26 21.15
CA GLU A 952 -30.10 -32.92 21.39
C GLU A 952 -30.01 -32.66 22.90
N GLY A 953 -28.94 -31.99 23.31
CA GLY A 953 -28.91 -31.35 24.62
C GLY A 953 -29.96 -30.25 24.57
N GLN A 954 -31.11 -30.48 25.22
CA GLN A 954 -32.03 -29.41 25.56
C GLN A 954 -31.25 -28.33 26.30
N SER A 955 -30.96 -27.24 25.61
CA SER A 955 -30.60 -25.98 26.23
C SER A 955 -31.85 -25.49 26.96
N ASP A 956 -31.80 -25.55 28.29
CA ASP A 956 -32.76 -24.88 29.16
C ASP A 956 -32.71 -23.36 28.85
N PRO A 957 -33.79 -22.74 28.37
CA PRO A 957 -33.79 -21.33 27.95
C PRO A 957 -33.79 -20.34 29.14
N GLY A 958 -33.14 -20.68 30.26
CA GLY A 958 -33.20 -19.92 31.50
C GLY A 958 -31.97 -19.98 32.42
N ALA A 959 -30.77 -20.26 31.90
CA ALA A 959 -29.53 -20.25 32.68
C ALA A 959 -28.52 -19.22 32.18
#